data_AF-A0A4Q5XAI8-F1
#
_entry.id   AF-A0A4Q5XAI8-F1
#
_cell.length_a   1.000
_cell.length_b   1.000
_cell.length_c   1.000
_cell.angle_alpha   90.00
_cell.angle_beta   90.00
_cell.angle_gamma   90.00
#
_symmetry.space_group_name_H-M   'P 1'
#
loop_
_entity.id
_entity.type
_entity.pdbx_description
1 polymer ?
#
loop_
_entity_poly.entity_id
_entity_poly.type
_entity_poly.pdbx_seq_one_letter_code
_entity_poly.pdbx_strand_id
1 'polypeptide(L)'
;MGNDGKAARKALRSAIESWFGRAPSPPQRAEELHARSIKTELSSTVFSGAPAEWVRYLSASEETRYASGPRVSVHLEPALGVLAFEPQGEDSRWLAELLGFGFRELAQRLSQKPHVLKVFRALVFENEANRRSELTLLLSDLVPGQGTRETRSQDGRTGAVKLVISQRLALTAREDYERARTGSSGERLGAIWALVARVMHSLAYPPAPRDLFVTKIDLHARLSYLTINVLYDEQKRGLLWPTEVGSAFAESASRASGIAVPELFERDAYFRSLGKLGFMLRHGSYSRYEEDARIVARDYLDPLYLRLSLAGAMPGVLPAMRAMKHERQGDQMWTPAPELGSYGILDEEDLAAWKTVAGRFADLGFTLVRQLGMGEFGRVYEALNDNNSAFPERVALKVDRIVGKKKKAILEAEEAIAVGRQLAASPHVIRIYDGGKLSGVRFTYHVLQLIDGDTLDNLVGVTGREHASVSRPPSARGSEMDAQLEFARAVDSRGSEMWRRQRLAAPFTQALSPAMVLDLLTSVLLWLEEVHQVGFANNDLKNGNLMMSRRGQLKGIDLDSYSKTHSPKDKMTDFMFLAVSLILLVFNAPITDRDRRVPWEELIESEERLRARLATAWPFGDVEALSQGRVSHEDLTNLVVDLVQRSRQLVYAKRPELFAQDIARLLDLKRRLLFEEFVFD
;
A
#
# COMPACT_ATOMS: atom_id res chain seq x y z
N MET A 1 -23.02 32.81 -16.78
CA MET A 1 -22.35 32.28 -15.57
C MET A 1 -22.78 33.15 -14.40
N GLY A 2 -23.67 32.63 -13.53
CA GLY A 2 -24.30 33.38 -12.43
C GLY A 2 -23.39 33.59 -11.22
N ASN A 3 -23.93 34.25 -10.18
CA ASN A 3 -23.27 34.53 -8.90
C ASN A 3 -22.59 33.30 -8.25
N ASP A 4 -23.07 32.11 -8.55
CA ASP A 4 -22.62 30.81 -8.04
C ASP A 4 -21.13 30.54 -8.35
N GLY A 5 -20.66 30.95 -9.53
CA GLY A 5 -19.25 30.77 -9.92
C GLY A 5 -18.27 31.66 -9.13
N LYS A 6 -18.75 32.74 -8.50
CA LYS A 6 -17.89 33.70 -7.80
C LYS A 6 -17.52 33.24 -6.39
N ALA A 7 -18.42 32.56 -5.69
CA ALA A 7 -18.18 32.02 -4.36
C ALA A 7 -17.19 30.85 -4.39
N ALA A 8 -17.38 29.90 -5.30
CA ALA A 8 -16.45 28.77 -5.49
C ALA A 8 -15.03 29.22 -5.89
N ARG A 9 -14.91 30.29 -6.69
CA ARG A 9 -13.61 30.91 -7.04
C ARG A 9 -12.91 31.52 -5.82
N LYS A 10 -13.65 32.30 -5.01
CA LYS A 10 -13.11 32.92 -3.80
C LYS A 10 -12.63 31.86 -2.80
N ALA A 11 -13.43 30.82 -2.60
CA ALA A 11 -13.10 29.67 -1.78
C ALA A 11 -11.79 29.03 -2.24
N LEU A 12 -11.74 28.57 -3.48
CA LEU A 12 -10.58 27.93 -4.06
C LEU A 12 -9.29 28.77 -3.91
N ARG A 13 -9.37 30.09 -4.12
CA ARG A 13 -8.26 31.01 -3.86
C ARG A 13 -7.78 30.95 -2.41
N SER A 14 -8.68 30.96 -1.43
CA SER A 14 -8.28 30.90 -0.02
C SER A 14 -7.63 29.55 0.36
N ALA A 15 -7.98 28.43 -0.28
CA ALA A 15 -7.35 27.12 -0.02
C ALA A 15 -5.91 27.07 -0.54
N ILE A 16 -5.74 27.62 -1.74
CA ILE A 16 -4.44 27.80 -2.37
C ILE A 16 -3.60 28.69 -1.46
N GLU A 17 -4.03 29.93 -1.20
CA GLU A 17 -3.31 30.88 -0.34
C GLU A 17 -2.95 30.30 1.02
N SER A 18 -3.86 29.52 1.62
CA SER A 18 -3.59 28.88 2.88
C SER A 18 -2.41 27.93 2.71
N TRP A 19 -2.37 27.05 1.72
CA TRP A 19 -1.31 26.06 1.52
C TRP A 19 0.12 26.59 1.24
N PHE A 20 0.34 27.89 1.04
CA PHE A 20 1.69 28.42 0.73
C PHE A 20 2.42 29.07 1.91
N GLY A 21 3.35 28.30 2.49
CA GLY A 21 4.58 28.74 3.14
C GLY A 21 5.72 27.86 2.62
N ARG A 22 6.98 28.32 2.65
CA ARG A 22 8.15 27.51 2.26
C ARG A 22 9.18 27.44 3.37
N ALA A 23 9.67 26.23 3.66
CA ALA A 23 10.92 26.04 4.40
C ALA A 23 12.10 26.05 3.41
N PRO A 24 13.28 26.58 3.80
CA PRO A 24 14.47 26.49 2.96
C PRO A 24 14.88 25.02 2.77
N SER A 25 15.15 24.63 1.52
CA SER A 25 15.65 23.29 1.21
C SER A 25 17.17 23.22 1.39
N PRO A 26 17.74 22.07 1.80
CA PRO A 26 19.17 21.89 1.76
C PRO A 26 19.67 21.90 0.29
N PRO A 27 20.84 22.51 -0.01
CA PRO A 27 21.42 22.47 -1.34
C PRO A 27 21.85 21.04 -1.70
N GLN A 28 21.48 20.55 -2.88
CA GLN A 28 21.89 19.24 -3.39
C GLN A 28 22.56 19.36 -4.75
N ARG A 29 23.60 18.55 -4.99
CA ARG A 29 24.29 18.44 -6.28
C ARG A 29 23.56 17.41 -7.16
N ALA A 30 23.01 17.86 -8.29
CA ALA A 30 22.18 17.06 -9.19
C ALA A 30 22.91 15.90 -9.90
N GLU A 31 24.24 15.98 -10.03
CA GLU A 31 25.03 15.07 -10.88
C GLU A 31 25.28 13.67 -10.25
N GLU A 32 25.32 13.53 -8.92
CA GLU A 32 25.55 12.23 -8.26
C GLU A 32 24.31 11.34 -8.19
N LEU A 33 23.10 11.91 -8.36
CA LEU A 33 21.82 11.20 -8.23
C LEU A 33 21.39 10.49 -9.54
N HIS A 34 21.70 11.08 -10.70
CA HIS A 34 21.21 10.58 -12.00
C HIS A 34 21.76 9.20 -12.40
N ALA A 35 23.00 8.84 -12.02
CA ALA A 35 23.59 7.56 -12.38
C ALA A 35 23.03 6.36 -11.58
N ARG A 36 22.40 6.61 -10.41
CA ARG A 36 21.82 5.55 -9.55
C ARG A 36 20.31 5.38 -9.72
N SER A 37 19.58 6.39 -10.18
CA SER A 37 18.11 6.41 -10.07
C SER A 37 17.36 5.76 -11.25
N ILE A 38 17.98 5.69 -12.44
CA ILE A 38 17.28 5.34 -13.69
C ILE A 38 16.72 3.90 -13.71
N LYS A 39 17.31 2.91 -13.01
CA LYS A 39 16.81 1.51 -13.09
C LYS A 39 15.67 1.19 -12.12
N THR A 40 15.59 1.82 -10.95
CA THR A 40 14.50 1.58 -9.98
C THR A 40 13.25 2.40 -10.27
N GLU A 41 13.40 3.51 -10.99
CA GLU A 41 12.28 4.37 -11.39
C GLU A 41 11.44 3.78 -12.52
N LEU A 42 12.04 2.92 -13.36
CA LEU A 42 11.39 2.25 -14.49
C LEU A 42 10.70 0.93 -14.10
N SER A 43 10.67 0.60 -12.81
CA SER A 43 10.05 -0.61 -12.28
C SER A 43 8.84 -0.22 -11.44
N SER A 44 7.63 -0.44 -11.96
CA SER A 44 6.36 -0.28 -11.22
C SER A 44 6.14 -1.27 -10.07
N THR A 45 7.16 -2.04 -9.70
CA THR A 45 7.04 -3.31 -8.99
C THR A 45 6.67 -3.22 -7.50
N VAL A 46 5.94 -4.26 -7.08
CA VAL A 46 5.71 -4.70 -5.69
C VAL A 46 6.77 -5.71 -5.28
N PHE A 47 7.49 -5.41 -4.21
CA PHE A 47 8.57 -6.25 -3.69
C PHE A 47 8.33 -6.65 -2.23
N SER A 48 8.72 -7.87 -1.87
CA SER A 48 9.07 -8.23 -0.49
C SER A 48 10.60 -8.22 -0.34
N GLY A 49 11.14 -8.19 0.88
CA GLY A 49 12.59 -8.10 1.10
C GLY A 49 13.13 -6.65 1.16
N ALA A 50 14.46 -6.51 1.08
CA ALA A 50 15.13 -5.22 1.29
C ALA A 50 15.31 -4.42 -0.02
N PRO A 51 15.11 -3.08 -0.01
CA PRO A 51 15.27 -2.25 -1.20
C PRO A 51 16.64 -2.40 -1.90
N ALA A 52 17.72 -2.48 -1.12
CA ALA A 52 19.09 -2.58 -1.65
C ALA A 52 19.33 -3.88 -2.43
N GLU A 53 18.69 -4.97 -2.02
CA GLU A 53 18.80 -6.25 -2.71
C GLU A 53 18.07 -6.21 -4.07
N TRP A 54 16.92 -5.53 -4.15
CA TRP A 54 16.21 -5.31 -5.41
C TRP A 54 16.95 -4.39 -6.35
N VAL A 55 17.56 -3.31 -5.84
CA VAL A 55 18.47 -2.47 -6.64
C VAL A 55 19.57 -3.33 -7.25
N ARG A 56 20.21 -4.21 -6.47
CA ARG A 56 21.25 -5.13 -6.95
C ARG A 56 20.71 -6.08 -8.02
N TYR A 57 19.57 -6.72 -7.77
CA TYR A 57 18.92 -7.63 -8.71
C TYR A 57 18.58 -6.94 -10.03
N LEU A 58 17.86 -5.82 -9.99
CA LEU A 58 17.45 -5.06 -11.17
C LEU A 58 18.64 -4.47 -11.93
N SER A 59 19.74 -4.18 -11.24
CA SER A 59 20.96 -3.67 -11.85
C SER A 59 21.74 -4.74 -12.62
N ALA A 60 21.64 -6.01 -12.23
CA ALA A 60 22.30 -7.13 -12.88
C ALA A 60 21.74 -7.35 -14.30
N SER A 61 22.61 -7.80 -15.22
CA SER A 61 22.18 -8.23 -16.55
C SER A 61 21.35 -9.50 -16.47
N GLU A 62 20.56 -9.77 -17.50
CA GLU A 62 19.78 -11.00 -17.59
C GLU A 62 20.67 -12.25 -17.51
N GLU A 63 21.81 -12.24 -18.20
CA GLU A 63 22.80 -13.33 -18.13
C GLU A 63 23.26 -13.53 -16.70
N THR A 64 23.51 -12.44 -15.97
CA THR A 64 23.96 -12.49 -14.58
C THR A 64 22.87 -13.01 -13.64
N ARG A 65 21.60 -12.60 -13.83
CA ARG A 65 20.48 -13.03 -12.98
C ARG A 65 20.19 -14.53 -13.09
N TYR A 66 20.46 -15.15 -14.24
CA TYR A 66 20.10 -16.56 -14.53
C TYR A 66 21.29 -17.43 -14.98
N ALA A 67 22.54 -16.99 -14.78
CA ALA A 67 23.75 -17.62 -15.33
C ALA A 67 23.87 -19.11 -14.99
N SER A 68 23.40 -19.52 -13.82
CA SER A 68 23.68 -20.81 -13.18
C SER A 68 22.41 -21.57 -12.78
N GLY A 69 21.24 -21.06 -13.17
CA GLY A 69 19.95 -21.59 -12.73
C GLY A 69 19.32 -22.58 -13.71
N PRO A 70 18.76 -23.70 -13.22
CA PRO A 70 17.80 -24.53 -13.96
C PRO A 70 16.75 -23.71 -14.71
N ARG A 71 16.37 -24.19 -15.89
CA ARG A 71 15.36 -23.61 -16.77
C ARG A 71 14.29 -24.63 -17.12
N VAL A 72 13.04 -24.26 -16.89
CA VAL A 72 11.89 -25.15 -17.09
C VAL A 72 10.83 -24.41 -17.90
N SER A 73 10.46 -24.94 -19.06
CA SER A 73 9.32 -24.45 -19.82
C SER A 73 8.03 -24.87 -19.10
N VAL A 74 7.08 -23.93 -18.97
CA VAL A 74 5.80 -24.16 -18.30
C VAL A 74 4.67 -24.18 -19.32
N HIS A 75 3.98 -25.31 -19.43
CA HIS A 75 2.91 -25.53 -20.39
C HIS A 75 1.56 -25.58 -19.67
N LEU A 76 0.59 -24.82 -20.18
CA LEU A 76 -0.75 -24.74 -19.63
C LEU A 76 -1.77 -25.14 -20.69
N GLU A 77 -2.64 -26.11 -20.35
CA GLU A 77 -3.79 -26.50 -21.16
C GLU A 77 -5.08 -26.31 -20.34
N PRO A 78 -5.64 -25.09 -20.28
CA PRO A 78 -6.80 -24.75 -19.45
C PRO A 78 -8.03 -25.62 -19.68
N ALA A 79 -8.29 -26.01 -20.94
CA ALA A 79 -9.43 -26.84 -21.30
C ALA A 79 -9.35 -28.24 -20.68
N LEU A 80 -8.12 -28.75 -20.51
CA LEU A 80 -7.85 -30.06 -19.91
C LEU A 80 -7.51 -29.95 -18.41
N GLY A 81 -7.28 -28.73 -17.91
CA GLY A 81 -6.79 -28.49 -16.56
C GLY A 81 -5.38 -29.06 -16.33
N VAL A 82 -4.56 -29.12 -17.39
CA VAL A 82 -3.21 -29.69 -17.34
C VAL A 82 -2.17 -28.58 -17.22
N LEU A 83 -1.27 -28.73 -16.25
CA LEU A 83 -0.07 -27.91 -16.06
C LEU A 83 1.13 -28.86 -16.12
N ALA A 84 2.03 -28.63 -17.07
CA ALA A 84 3.22 -29.44 -17.29
C ALA A 84 4.49 -28.60 -17.23
N PHE A 85 5.57 -29.27 -16.84
CA PHE A 85 6.89 -28.67 -16.65
C PHE A 85 7.88 -29.47 -17.50
N GLU A 86 8.48 -28.83 -18.49
CA GLU A 86 9.45 -29.45 -19.40
C GLU A 86 10.85 -28.90 -19.11
N PRO A 87 11.84 -29.75 -18.74
CA PRO A 87 13.19 -29.29 -18.49
C PRO A 87 13.88 -28.88 -19.79
N GLN A 88 14.57 -27.73 -19.80
CA GLN A 88 15.35 -27.28 -20.95
C GLN A 88 16.79 -27.88 -20.98
N GLY A 89 17.13 -28.72 -20.00
CA GLY A 89 18.44 -29.37 -19.85
C GLY A 89 18.45 -30.42 -18.74
N GLU A 90 19.50 -31.24 -18.67
CA GLU A 90 19.65 -32.28 -17.64
C GLU A 90 19.69 -31.70 -16.21
N ASP A 91 20.32 -30.54 -16.05
CA ASP A 91 20.40 -29.80 -14.79
C ASP A 91 19.03 -29.31 -14.27
N SER A 92 18.04 -29.30 -15.16
CA SER A 92 16.69 -28.78 -14.92
C SER A 92 15.65 -29.88 -14.69
N ARG A 93 16.01 -31.14 -14.97
CA ARG A 93 15.11 -32.31 -14.86
C ARG A 93 14.53 -32.45 -13.45
N TRP A 94 15.38 -32.36 -12.41
CA TRP A 94 14.94 -32.51 -11.03
C TRP A 94 13.87 -31.48 -10.64
N LEU A 95 13.98 -30.24 -11.13
CA LEU A 95 13.05 -29.17 -10.80
C LEU A 95 11.70 -29.37 -11.51
N ALA A 96 11.75 -29.75 -12.79
CA ALA A 96 10.54 -30.08 -13.55
C ALA A 96 9.79 -31.28 -12.94
N GLU A 97 10.51 -32.33 -12.54
CA GLU A 97 9.94 -33.50 -11.86
C GLU A 97 9.32 -33.14 -10.51
N LEU A 98 10.02 -32.34 -9.69
CA LEU A 98 9.56 -31.90 -8.38
C LEU A 98 8.27 -31.08 -8.48
N LEU A 99 8.22 -30.11 -9.40
CA LEU A 99 7.04 -29.29 -9.66
C LEU A 99 5.90 -30.12 -10.24
N GLY A 100 6.20 -31.01 -11.20
CA GLY A 100 5.23 -31.92 -11.78
C GLY A 100 4.59 -32.83 -10.74
N PHE A 101 5.37 -33.36 -9.80
CA PHE A 101 4.85 -34.10 -8.65
C PHE A 101 3.93 -33.22 -7.80
N GLY A 102 4.41 -32.05 -7.35
CA GLY A 102 3.67 -31.18 -6.45
C GLY A 102 2.30 -30.75 -6.99
N PHE A 103 2.22 -30.34 -8.26
CA PHE A 103 0.96 -29.93 -8.87
C PHE A 103 0.00 -31.09 -9.15
N ARG A 104 0.50 -32.29 -9.48
CA ARG A 104 -0.35 -33.49 -9.63
C ARG A 104 -0.98 -33.91 -8.31
N GLU A 105 -0.18 -34.02 -7.25
CA GLU A 105 -0.68 -34.39 -5.91
C GLU A 105 -1.65 -33.34 -5.37
N LEU A 106 -1.35 -32.05 -5.58
CA LEU A 106 -2.25 -30.96 -5.23
C LEU A 106 -3.60 -31.12 -5.96
N ALA A 107 -3.59 -31.28 -7.29
CA ALA A 107 -4.82 -31.42 -8.07
C ALA A 107 -5.64 -32.65 -7.62
N GLN A 108 -4.98 -33.78 -7.35
CA GLN A 108 -5.63 -34.99 -6.83
C GLN A 108 -6.31 -34.73 -5.49
N ARG A 109 -5.62 -34.07 -4.54
CA ARG A 109 -6.19 -33.75 -3.22
C ARG A 109 -7.37 -32.77 -3.33
N LEU A 110 -7.26 -31.75 -4.20
CA LEU A 110 -8.32 -30.77 -4.42
C LEU A 110 -9.54 -31.34 -5.13
N SER A 111 -9.43 -32.47 -5.85
CA SER A 111 -10.59 -33.13 -6.48
C SER A 111 -11.69 -33.50 -5.48
N GLN A 112 -11.32 -33.72 -4.22
CA GLN A 112 -12.25 -34.00 -3.11
C GLN A 112 -12.87 -32.73 -2.51
N LYS A 113 -12.40 -31.53 -2.89
CA LYS A 113 -12.86 -30.22 -2.40
C LYS A 113 -13.21 -29.31 -3.59
N PRO A 114 -14.36 -29.50 -4.27
CA PRO A 114 -14.69 -28.81 -5.52
C PRO A 114 -14.61 -27.28 -5.46
N HIS A 115 -15.01 -26.67 -4.34
CA HIS A 115 -14.93 -25.22 -4.15
C HIS A 115 -13.49 -24.71 -4.09
N VAL A 116 -12.58 -25.48 -3.50
CA VAL A 116 -11.15 -25.16 -3.41
C VAL A 116 -10.48 -25.40 -4.76
N LEU A 117 -10.84 -26.49 -5.45
CA LEU A 117 -10.38 -26.75 -6.82
C LEU A 117 -10.76 -25.62 -7.78
N LYS A 118 -11.95 -25.03 -7.64
CA LYS A 118 -12.37 -23.87 -8.44
C LYS A 118 -11.42 -22.69 -8.26
N VAL A 119 -11.04 -22.35 -7.01
CA VAL A 119 -10.10 -21.26 -6.74
C VAL A 119 -8.70 -21.57 -7.29
N PHE A 120 -8.21 -22.80 -7.11
CA PHE A 120 -6.96 -23.25 -7.71
C PHE A 120 -6.96 -23.09 -9.24
N ARG A 121 -8.04 -23.51 -9.90
CA ARG A 121 -8.17 -23.35 -11.36
C ARG A 121 -8.16 -21.88 -11.79
N ALA A 122 -8.84 -21.02 -11.04
CA ALA A 122 -8.81 -19.58 -11.30
C ALA A 122 -7.39 -19.00 -11.18
N LEU A 123 -6.64 -19.37 -10.15
CA LEU A 123 -5.26 -18.89 -9.95
C LEU A 123 -4.31 -19.37 -11.07
N VAL A 124 -4.45 -20.61 -11.54
CA VAL A 124 -3.49 -21.21 -12.48
C VAL A 124 -3.87 -20.98 -13.95
N PHE A 125 -5.15 -21.12 -14.29
CA PHE A 125 -5.60 -21.26 -15.68
C PHE A 125 -6.41 -20.08 -16.23
N GLU A 126 -6.95 -19.19 -15.39
CA GLU A 126 -7.79 -18.06 -15.85
C GLU A 126 -6.99 -16.80 -16.21
N ASN A 127 -5.69 -16.75 -15.91
CA ASN A 127 -4.84 -15.66 -16.36
C ASN A 127 -4.56 -15.76 -17.87
N GLU A 128 -5.29 -14.97 -18.67
CA GLU A 128 -5.18 -15.01 -20.14
C GLU A 128 -3.78 -14.75 -20.68
N ALA A 129 -2.96 -13.97 -19.97
CA ALA A 129 -1.60 -13.64 -20.40
C ALA A 129 -0.71 -14.88 -20.48
N ASN A 130 -0.93 -15.83 -19.57
CA ASN A 130 -0.22 -17.09 -19.57
C ASN A 130 -0.49 -17.95 -20.80
N ARG A 131 -1.58 -17.68 -21.54
CA ARG A 131 -1.95 -18.41 -22.78
C ARG A 131 -1.35 -17.79 -24.04
N ARG A 132 -0.93 -16.52 -23.96
CA ARG A 132 -0.44 -15.74 -25.11
C ARG A 132 1.08 -15.59 -25.12
N SER A 133 1.74 -15.95 -24.03
CA SER A 133 3.18 -15.79 -23.84
C SER A 133 3.83 -17.13 -23.51
N GLU A 134 5.03 -17.34 -24.01
CA GLU A 134 5.92 -18.40 -23.51
C GLU A 134 6.19 -18.17 -22.02
N LEU A 135 6.04 -19.22 -21.21
CA LEU A 135 6.29 -19.20 -19.78
C LEU A 135 7.56 -20.00 -19.49
N THR A 136 8.54 -19.35 -18.88
CA THR A 136 9.79 -20.02 -18.47
C THR A 136 10.04 -19.81 -17.00
N LEU A 137 10.20 -20.89 -16.26
CA LEU A 137 10.63 -20.85 -14.87
C LEU A 137 12.16 -20.89 -14.79
N LEU A 138 12.73 -19.98 -14.04
CA LEU A 138 14.17 -19.78 -13.87
C LEU A 138 14.51 -19.78 -12.38
N LEU A 139 15.70 -20.26 -12.01
CA LEU A 139 16.24 -20.04 -10.66
C LEU A 139 17.23 -18.87 -10.65
N SER A 140 17.20 -18.08 -9.58
CA SER A 140 18.16 -16.99 -9.33
C SER A 140 18.57 -16.96 -7.87
N ASP A 141 19.87 -16.78 -7.61
CA ASP A 141 20.44 -16.51 -6.29
C ASP A 141 20.35 -15.02 -5.90
N LEU A 142 20.19 -14.14 -6.90
CA LEU A 142 20.12 -12.70 -6.70
C LEU A 142 18.71 -12.20 -6.33
N VAL A 143 17.66 -12.99 -6.57
CA VAL A 143 16.27 -12.54 -6.30
C VAL A 143 16.08 -12.33 -4.77
N PRO A 144 15.71 -11.13 -4.30
CA PRO A 144 15.67 -10.80 -2.87
C PRO A 144 14.56 -11.44 -2.04
N GLY A 145 13.55 -12.01 -2.72
CA GLY A 145 12.40 -12.68 -2.10
C GLY A 145 12.35 -14.17 -2.41
N GLN A 146 11.16 -14.75 -2.32
CA GLN A 146 10.93 -16.15 -2.71
C GLN A 146 10.87 -16.35 -4.23
N GLY A 147 10.67 -15.27 -4.98
CA GLY A 147 10.73 -15.25 -6.43
C GLY A 147 10.15 -13.96 -6.99
N THR A 148 9.91 -13.91 -8.29
CA THR A 148 9.20 -12.85 -8.98
C THR A 148 8.64 -13.35 -10.32
N ARG A 149 7.60 -12.70 -10.83
CA ARG A 149 7.18 -12.81 -12.23
C ARG A 149 7.74 -11.62 -13.00
N GLU A 150 8.45 -11.90 -14.09
CA GLU A 150 9.01 -10.87 -14.97
C GLU A 150 8.31 -10.90 -16.32
N THR A 151 7.92 -9.74 -16.82
CA THR A 151 7.33 -9.60 -18.16
C THR A 151 7.97 -8.42 -18.85
N ARG A 152 8.46 -8.62 -20.08
CA ARG A 152 8.92 -7.51 -20.92
C ARG A 152 7.81 -7.13 -21.90
N SER A 153 7.46 -5.86 -21.93
CA SER A 153 6.60 -5.31 -22.97
C SER A 153 7.47 -4.65 -24.04
N GLN A 154 7.35 -5.09 -25.29
CA GLN A 154 7.96 -4.42 -26.43
C GLN A 154 6.84 -4.03 -27.39
N ASP A 155 6.73 -2.74 -27.70
CA ASP A 155 5.73 -2.17 -28.62
C ASP A 155 4.28 -2.56 -28.31
N GLY A 156 3.95 -2.66 -27.02
CA GLY A 156 2.60 -3.01 -26.55
C GLY A 156 2.25 -4.50 -26.66
N ARG A 157 3.18 -5.35 -27.12
CA ARG A 157 3.03 -6.82 -27.09
C ARG A 157 3.69 -7.38 -25.84
N THR A 158 2.95 -8.24 -25.13
CA THR A 158 3.48 -9.01 -23.99
C THR A 158 4.52 -10.00 -24.52
N GLY A 159 5.79 -9.84 -24.13
CA GLY A 159 6.86 -10.77 -24.47
C GLY A 159 6.77 -12.08 -23.69
N ALA A 160 7.87 -12.85 -23.71
CA ALA A 160 8.02 -14.02 -22.85
C ALA A 160 7.91 -13.63 -21.37
N VAL A 161 7.24 -14.48 -20.60
CA VAL A 161 7.06 -14.32 -19.16
C VAL A 161 8.03 -15.24 -18.45
N LYS A 162 8.78 -14.69 -17.51
CA LYS A 162 9.70 -15.45 -16.68
C LYS A 162 9.17 -15.58 -15.26
N LEU A 163 9.10 -16.79 -14.74
CA LEU A 163 8.81 -17.07 -13.33
C LEU A 163 10.15 -17.31 -12.65
N VAL A 164 10.74 -16.27 -12.07
CA VAL A 164 12.05 -16.38 -11.42
C VAL A 164 11.84 -16.79 -9.97
N ILE A 165 12.41 -17.92 -9.53
CA ILE A 165 12.27 -18.43 -8.18
C ILE A 165 13.62 -18.33 -7.47
N SER A 166 13.60 -18.07 -6.16
CA SER A 166 14.83 -18.10 -5.37
C SER A 166 15.47 -19.48 -5.45
N GLN A 167 16.74 -19.53 -5.85
CA GLN A 167 17.51 -20.77 -5.89
C GLN A 167 17.57 -21.42 -4.51
N ARG A 168 17.71 -20.59 -3.45
CA ARG A 168 17.67 -21.07 -2.06
C ARG A 168 16.35 -21.79 -1.75
N LEU A 169 15.22 -21.20 -2.10
CA LEU A 169 13.90 -21.82 -1.88
C LEU A 169 13.79 -23.18 -2.60
N ALA A 170 14.18 -23.23 -3.86
CA ALA A 170 14.09 -24.46 -4.66
C ALA A 170 15.01 -25.57 -4.14
N LEU A 171 16.23 -25.23 -3.72
CA LEU A 171 17.17 -26.19 -3.13
C LEU A 171 16.70 -26.69 -1.76
N THR A 172 16.20 -25.80 -0.89
CA THR A 172 15.61 -26.22 0.41
C THR A 172 14.42 -27.15 0.19
N ALA A 173 13.52 -26.83 -0.75
CA ALA A 173 12.38 -27.70 -1.08
C ALA A 173 12.85 -29.08 -1.60
N ARG A 174 13.90 -29.12 -2.43
CA ARG A 174 14.50 -30.38 -2.89
C ARG A 174 15.05 -31.21 -1.74
N GLU A 175 15.82 -30.60 -0.85
CA GLU A 175 16.36 -31.31 0.31
C GLU A 175 15.27 -31.84 1.23
N ASP A 176 14.24 -31.03 1.50
CA ASP A 176 13.09 -31.44 2.30
C ASP A 176 12.33 -32.59 1.63
N TYR A 177 12.16 -32.54 0.31
CA TYR A 177 11.55 -33.62 -0.48
C TYR A 177 12.34 -34.93 -0.39
N GLU A 178 13.68 -34.87 -0.52
CA GLU A 178 14.52 -36.07 -0.42
C GLU A 178 14.45 -36.69 0.99
N ARG A 179 14.36 -35.87 2.06
CA ARG A 179 14.14 -36.39 3.42
C ARG A 179 12.77 -37.05 3.56
N ALA A 180 11.75 -36.50 2.91
CA ALA A 180 10.40 -37.06 2.87
C ALA A 180 10.23 -38.17 1.82
N ARG A 181 11.27 -38.60 1.11
CA ARG A 181 11.15 -39.48 -0.07
C ARG A 181 10.47 -40.81 0.25
N THR A 182 10.80 -41.41 1.38
CA THR A 182 10.20 -42.66 1.87
C THR A 182 8.87 -42.45 2.61
N GLY A 183 8.47 -41.19 2.79
CA GLY A 183 7.22 -40.80 3.41
C GLY A 183 6.01 -40.99 2.49
N SER A 184 4.85 -40.55 2.97
CA SER A 184 3.63 -40.52 2.16
C SER A 184 3.70 -39.45 1.06
N SER A 185 2.73 -39.45 0.14
CA SER A 185 2.64 -38.34 -0.82
C SER A 185 2.28 -37.01 -0.14
N GLY A 186 1.58 -37.06 1.00
CA GLY A 186 1.25 -35.89 1.81
C GLY A 186 2.49 -35.22 2.41
N GLU A 187 3.37 -36.01 3.01
CA GLU A 187 4.64 -35.52 3.59
C GLU A 187 5.52 -34.89 2.49
N ARG A 188 5.65 -35.57 1.34
CA ARG A 188 6.39 -35.05 0.19
C ARG A 188 5.80 -33.75 -0.35
N LEU A 189 4.47 -33.64 -0.45
CA LEU A 189 3.82 -32.39 -0.88
C LEU A 189 4.06 -31.26 0.12
N GLY A 190 3.99 -31.54 1.43
CA GLY A 190 4.23 -30.55 2.48
C GLY A 190 5.66 -30.02 2.46
N ALA A 191 6.64 -30.91 2.23
CA ALA A 191 8.05 -30.56 2.08
C ALA A 191 8.34 -29.58 0.92
N ILE A 192 7.53 -29.59 -0.14
CA ILE A 192 7.70 -28.70 -1.30
C ILE A 192 6.64 -27.60 -1.39
N TRP A 193 5.78 -27.47 -0.37
CA TRP A 193 4.62 -26.59 -0.44
C TRP A 193 5.00 -25.13 -0.72
N ALA A 194 6.07 -24.62 -0.09
CA ALA A 194 6.54 -23.25 -0.31
C ALA A 194 6.90 -22.98 -1.79
N LEU A 195 7.53 -23.95 -2.45
CA LEU A 195 7.87 -23.87 -3.87
C LEU A 195 6.61 -23.91 -4.75
N VAL A 196 5.70 -24.86 -4.50
CA VAL A 196 4.43 -24.99 -5.25
C VAL A 196 3.57 -23.73 -5.12
N ALA A 197 3.38 -23.24 -3.88
CA ALA A 197 2.62 -22.04 -3.60
C ALA A 197 3.24 -20.81 -4.30
N ARG A 198 4.56 -20.71 -4.34
CA ARG A 198 5.26 -19.62 -5.01
C ARG A 198 5.06 -19.64 -6.52
N VAL A 199 5.20 -20.79 -7.18
CA VAL A 199 4.96 -20.91 -8.63
C VAL A 199 3.50 -20.58 -8.96
N MET A 200 2.55 -21.06 -8.16
CA MET A 200 1.14 -20.75 -8.34
C MET A 200 0.83 -19.26 -8.19
N HIS A 201 1.43 -18.60 -7.19
CA HIS A 201 1.34 -17.17 -7.01
C HIS A 201 1.86 -16.41 -8.24
N SER A 202 3.02 -16.79 -8.77
CA SER A 202 3.60 -16.17 -9.98
C SER A 202 2.75 -16.41 -11.23
N LEU A 203 2.09 -17.57 -11.36
CA LEU A 203 1.16 -17.84 -12.46
C LEU A 203 -0.11 -16.98 -12.37
N ALA A 204 -0.59 -16.68 -11.16
CA ALA A 204 -1.85 -15.97 -10.96
C ALA A 204 -1.77 -14.45 -11.23
N TYR A 205 -0.56 -13.88 -11.31
CA TYR A 205 -0.40 -12.45 -11.55
C TYR A 205 -0.85 -12.00 -12.94
N PRO A 206 -1.84 -11.09 -13.04
CA PRO A 206 -2.20 -10.51 -14.32
C PRO A 206 -1.00 -9.72 -14.89
N PRO A 207 -0.88 -9.61 -16.23
CA PRO A 207 0.25 -8.95 -16.87
C PRO A 207 0.25 -7.43 -16.64
N ALA A 208 -0.93 -6.85 -16.39
CA ALA A 208 -1.16 -5.42 -16.35
C ALA A 208 -2.22 -5.08 -15.28
N PRO A 209 -1.94 -5.34 -14.00
CA PRO A 209 -2.88 -5.04 -12.91
C PRO A 209 -3.22 -3.55 -12.88
N ARG A 210 -4.50 -3.23 -12.60
CA ARG A 210 -4.97 -1.85 -12.42
C ARG A 210 -4.34 -1.24 -11.16
N ASP A 211 -4.48 -1.95 -10.06
CA ASP A 211 -3.84 -1.65 -8.79
C ASP A 211 -3.06 -2.88 -8.35
N LEU A 212 -1.75 -2.72 -8.28
CA LEU A 212 -0.82 -3.76 -7.91
C LEU A 212 -1.00 -4.25 -6.47
N PHE A 213 -1.29 -3.35 -5.54
CA PHE A 213 -1.44 -3.73 -4.15
C PHE A 213 -2.76 -4.45 -3.91
N VAL A 214 -3.85 -3.94 -4.47
CA VAL A 214 -5.17 -4.61 -4.45
C VAL A 214 -5.05 -6.00 -5.08
N THR A 215 -4.37 -6.11 -6.23
CA THR A 215 -4.15 -7.40 -6.91
C THR A 215 -3.35 -8.35 -6.03
N LYS A 216 -2.25 -7.89 -5.42
CA LYS A 216 -1.46 -8.70 -4.47
C LYS A 216 -2.32 -9.20 -3.30
N ILE A 217 -3.18 -8.35 -2.75
CA ILE A 217 -4.10 -8.72 -1.66
C ILE A 217 -5.07 -9.81 -2.09
N ASP A 218 -5.72 -9.65 -3.25
CA ASP A 218 -6.66 -10.65 -3.78
C ASP A 218 -5.98 -12.00 -4.04
N LEU A 219 -4.81 -11.98 -4.70
CA LEU A 219 -4.04 -13.18 -4.97
C LEU A 219 -3.58 -13.88 -3.69
N HIS A 220 -3.08 -13.10 -2.72
CA HIS A 220 -2.66 -13.66 -1.44
C HIS A 220 -3.84 -14.22 -0.65
N ALA A 221 -5.00 -13.55 -0.64
CA ALA A 221 -6.21 -14.03 0.03
C ALA A 221 -6.70 -15.37 -0.56
N ARG A 222 -6.73 -15.48 -1.90
CA ARG A 222 -7.11 -16.73 -2.60
C ARG A 222 -6.10 -17.85 -2.37
N LEU A 223 -4.80 -17.53 -2.42
CA LEU A 223 -3.74 -18.50 -2.14
C LEU A 223 -3.78 -18.97 -0.68
N SER A 224 -4.09 -18.08 0.26
CA SER A 224 -4.25 -18.45 1.68
C SER A 224 -5.49 -19.32 1.90
N TYR A 225 -6.60 -19.06 1.18
CA TYR A 225 -7.76 -19.97 1.17
C TYR A 225 -7.39 -21.38 0.71
N LEU A 226 -6.63 -21.48 -0.39
CA LEU A 226 -6.12 -22.76 -0.87
C LEU A 226 -5.17 -23.41 0.14
N THR A 227 -4.20 -22.65 0.63
CA THR A 227 -3.20 -23.10 1.60
C THR A 227 -3.86 -23.68 2.84
N ILE A 228 -4.82 -22.98 3.41
CA ILE A 228 -5.50 -23.42 4.62
C ILE A 228 -6.23 -24.75 4.40
N ASN A 229 -6.92 -24.87 3.27
CA ASN A 229 -7.67 -26.08 2.93
C ASN A 229 -6.79 -27.27 2.51
N VAL A 230 -5.53 -27.03 2.14
CA VAL A 230 -4.56 -28.10 1.84
C VAL A 230 -3.84 -28.54 3.10
N LEU A 231 -3.39 -27.58 3.92
CA LEU A 231 -2.52 -27.81 5.04
C LEU A 231 -3.24 -28.19 6.33
N TYR A 232 -4.50 -27.81 6.53
CA TYR A 232 -5.21 -28.02 7.79
C TYR A 232 -6.57 -28.69 7.60
N ASP A 233 -6.96 -29.49 8.59
CA ASP A 233 -8.24 -30.22 8.59
C ASP A 233 -9.35 -29.42 9.28
N GLU A 234 -9.03 -28.80 10.41
CA GLU A 234 -10.00 -28.08 11.24
C GLU A 234 -9.34 -27.01 12.12
N GLN A 235 -10.17 -26.18 12.75
CA GLN A 235 -9.75 -25.24 13.78
C GLN A 235 -10.38 -25.64 15.12
N LYS A 236 -9.56 -26.02 16.11
CA LYS A 236 -10.01 -26.38 17.47
C LYS A 236 -9.45 -25.37 18.46
N ARG A 237 -10.33 -24.78 19.29
CA ARG A 237 -9.96 -23.79 20.32
C ARG A 237 -9.09 -22.63 19.76
N GLY A 238 -9.38 -22.19 18.53
CA GLY A 238 -8.65 -21.11 17.86
C GLY A 238 -7.36 -21.54 17.13
N LEU A 239 -6.87 -22.76 17.35
CA LEU A 239 -5.65 -23.27 16.72
C LEU A 239 -5.99 -24.12 15.48
N LEU A 240 -5.16 -24.00 14.45
CA LEU A 240 -5.26 -24.81 13.25
C LEU A 240 -4.64 -26.20 13.47
N TRP A 241 -5.40 -27.25 13.20
CA TRP A 241 -4.92 -28.63 13.26
C TRP A 241 -4.34 -29.04 11.92
N PRO A 242 -3.02 -29.31 11.84
CA PRO A 242 -2.37 -29.63 10.57
C PRO A 242 -2.78 -31.01 10.08
N THR A 243 -2.99 -31.11 8.77
CA THR A 243 -2.94 -32.37 8.04
C THR A 243 -1.49 -32.86 7.99
N GLU A 244 -1.26 -34.06 7.46
CA GLU A 244 0.08 -34.55 7.15
C GLU A 244 0.91 -33.59 6.27
N VAL A 245 0.29 -32.96 5.27
CA VAL A 245 0.93 -31.93 4.42
C VAL A 245 1.29 -30.71 5.27
N GLY A 246 0.39 -30.29 6.16
CA GLY A 246 0.59 -29.15 7.06
C GLY A 246 1.72 -29.38 8.05
N SER A 247 1.83 -30.58 8.62
CA SER A 247 2.90 -30.94 9.56
C SER A 247 4.26 -30.89 8.88
N ALA A 248 4.41 -31.53 7.72
CA ALA A 248 5.65 -31.50 6.95
C ALA A 248 6.03 -30.08 6.50
N PHE A 249 5.05 -29.26 6.11
CA PHE A 249 5.28 -27.85 5.80
C PHE A 249 5.73 -27.04 7.03
N ALA A 250 5.10 -27.24 8.20
CA ALA A 250 5.48 -26.56 9.43
C ALA A 250 6.91 -26.91 9.86
N GLU A 251 7.34 -28.17 9.70
CA GLU A 251 8.71 -28.57 9.94
C GLU A 251 9.70 -27.93 8.96
N SER A 252 9.37 -27.87 7.67
CA SER A 252 10.16 -27.17 6.65
C SER A 252 10.31 -25.68 6.99
N ALA A 253 9.21 -25.01 7.31
CA ALA A 253 9.19 -23.60 7.71
C ALA A 253 9.98 -23.36 9.00
N SER A 254 9.89 -24.27 9.98
CA SER A 254 10.65 -24.22 11.22
C SER A 254 12.15 -24.28 10.97
N ARG A 255 12.62 -25.19 10.11
CA ARG A 255 14.04 -25.26 9.71
C ARG A 255 14.49 -24.01 8.96
N ALA A 256 13.66 -23.49 8.06
CA ALA A 256 14.01 -22.34 7.24
C ALA A 256 14.10 -21.03 8.05
N SER A 257 13.22 -20.87 9.04
CA SER A 257 13.13 -19.66 9.88
C SER A 257 13.94 -19.73 11.17
N GLY A 258 14.29 -20.94 11.64
CA GLY A 258 14.86 -21.17 12.97
C GLY A 258 13.85 -21.03 14.11
N ILE A 259 12.56 -20.90 13.81
CA ILE A 259 11.47 -20.82 14.80
C ILE A 259 10.97 -22.23 15.07
N ALA A 260 10.85 -22.64 16.33
CA ALA A 260 10.33 -23.96 16.67
C ALA A 260 8.87 -24.12 16.19
N VAL A 261 8.50 -25.33 15.74
CA VAL A 261 7.14 -25.61 15.21
C VAL A 261 6.00 -25.10 16.12
N PRO A 262 6.03 -25.32 17.46
CA PRO A 262 4.98 -24.82 18.35
C PRO A 262 4.87 -23.29 18.39
N GLU A 263 5.95 -22.58 18.08
CA GLU A 263 6.03 -21.12 18.16
C GLU A 263 5.72 -20.41 16.82
N LEU A 264 5.55 -21.16 15.72
CA LEU A 264 5.34 -20.57 14.38
C LEU A 264 4.11 -19.64 14.36
N PHE A 265 2.98 -20.07 14.93
CA PHE A 265 1.76 -19.27 14.97
C PHE A 265 1.85 -18.03 15.87
N GLU A 266 2.90 -17.90 16.68
CA GLU A 266 3.12 -16.74 17.53
C GLU A 266 4.19 -15.82 16.95
N ARG A 267 5.26 -16.39 16.39
CA ARG A 267 6.47 -15.65 15.99
C ARG A 267 6.58 -15.41 14.49
N ASP A 268 6.07 -16.32 13.66
CA ASP A 268 6.09 -16.18 12.21
C ASP A 268 4.87 -15.40 11.69
N ALA A 269 5.11 -14.34 10.92
CA ALA A 269 4.06 -13.45 10.44
C ALA A 269 3.09 -14.13 9.46
N TYR A 270 3.58 -15.08 8.66
CA TYR A 270 2.75 -15.83 7.72
C TYR A 270 1.89 -16.86 8.44
N PHE A 271 2.44 -17.62 9.38
CA PHE A 271 1.62 -18.54 10.19
C PHE A 271 0.58 -17.81 11.04
N ARG A 272 0.91 -16.64 11.61
CA ARG A 272 -0.08 -15.76 12.26
C ARG A 272 -1.23 -15.38 11.32
N SER A 273 -0.93 -15.01 10.07
CA SER A 273 -1.97 -14.66 9.09
C SER A 273 -2.85 -15.87 8.74
N LEU A 274 -2.25 -17.06 8.56
CA LEU A 274 -3.00 -18.31 8.37
C LEU A 274 -3.91 -18.63 9.56
N GLY A 275 -3.43 -18.44 10.80
CA GLY A 275 -4.22 -18.65 12.01
C GLY A 275 -5.47 -17.75 12.07
N LYS A 276 -5.32 -16.46 11.74
CA LYS A 276 -6.45 -15.51 11.63
C LYS A 276 -7.47 -15.92 10.57
N LEU A 277 -7.02 -16.62 9.54
CA LEU A 277 -7.81 -17.08 8.41
C LEU A 277 -8.45 -18.47 8.61
N GLY A 278 -8.27 -19.09 9.78
CA GLY A 278 -8.76 -20.44 10.06
C GLY A 278 -10.28 -20.63 9.95
N PHE A 279 -11.05 -19.53 10.04
CA PHE A 279 -12.49 -19.56 9.82
C PHE A 279 -12.89 -20.07 8.42
N MET A 280 -11.98 -20.00 7.44
CA MET A 280 -12.21 -20.49 6.07
C MET A 280 -12.22 -22.01 5.93
N LEU A 281 -11.87 -22.77 6.98
CA LEU A 281 -12.04 -24.23 7.00
C LEU A 281 -13.51 -24.65 7.12
N ARG A 282 -14.39 -23.74 7.57
CA ARG A 282 -15.83 -23.99 7.64
C ARG A 282 -16.37 -24.11 6.21
N HIS A 283 -16.91 -25.28 5.87
CA HIS A 283 -17.36 -25.63 4.53
C HIS A 283 -18.06 -24.47 3.80
N GLY A 284 -17.47 -23.99 2.71
CA GLY A 284 -18.01 -22.85 1.97
C GLY A 284 -17.16 -22.44 0.77
N SER A 285 -17.77 -21.71 -0.17
CA SER A 285 -17.07 -21.05 -1.26
C SER A 285 -16.26 -19.86 -0.75
N TYR A 286 -15.11 -19.59 -1.36
CA TYR A 286 -14.26 -18.42 -1.07
C TYR A 286 -15.04 -17.10 -1.03
N SER A 287 -16.03 -16.94 -1.92
CA SER A 287 -16.89 -15.75 -2.00
C SER A 287 -17.62 -15.40 -0.70
N ARG A 288 -17.81 -16.34 0.23
CA ARG A 288 -18.42 -16.06 1.56
C ARG A 288 -17.46 -15.37 2.52
N TYR A 289 -16.16 -15.48 2.26
CA TYR A 289 -15.07 -15.07 3.13
C TYR A 289 -14.15 -14.04 2.46
N GLU A 290 -14.46 -13.64 1.23
CA GLU A 290 -13.57 -12.87 0.38
C GLU A 290 -13.14 -11.55 1.04
N GLU A 291 -14.08 -10.80 1.60
CA GLU A 291 -13.80 -9.52 2.25
C GLU A 291 -12.89 -9.68 3.48
N ASP A 292 -13.26 -10.56 4.41
CA ASP A 292 -12.46 -10.86 5.61
C ASP A 292 -11.07 -11.38 5.24
N ALA A 293 -10.99 -12.27 4.23
CA ALA A 293 -9.73 -12.82 3.76
C ALA A 293 -8.81 -11.76 3.16
N ARG A 294 -9.38 -10.81 2.40
CA ARG A 294 -8.65 -9.67 1.85
C ARG A 294 -8.16 -8.72 2.94
N ILE A 295 -8.95 -8.50 3.99
CA ILE A 295 -8.54 -7.67 5.14
C ILE A 295 -7.33 -8.31 5.86
N VAL A 296 -7.38 -9.62 6.14
CA VAL A 296 -6.25 -10.29 6.80
C VAL A 296 -5.02 -10.36 5.89
N ALA A 297 -5.22 -10.63 4.60
CA ALA A 297 -4.14 -10.61 3.60
C ALA A 297 -3.47 -9.24 3.52
N ARG A 298 -4.26 -8.16 3.53
CA ARG A 298 -3.77 -6.79 3.58
C ARG A 298 -2.96 -6.53 4.85
N ASP A 299 -3.47 -6.90 6.02
CA ASP A 299 -2.76 -6.68 7.30
C ASP A 299 -1.39 -7.40 7.31
N TYR A 300 -1.27 -8.56 6.67
CA TYR A 300 0.00 -9.26 6.45
C TYR A 300 0.91 -8.56 5.44
N LEU A 301 0.35 -8.06 4.34
CA LEU A 301 1.12 -7.49 3.23
C LEU A 301 1.54 -6.04 3.46
N ASP A 302 0.78 -5.24 4.20
CA ASP A 302 1.07 -3.82 4.47
C ASP A 302 2.53 -3.57 4.94
N PRO A 303 3.11 -4.30 5.92
CA PRO A 303 4.50 -4.10 6.32
C PRO A 303 5.53 -4.64 5.29
N LEU A 304 5.10 -5.51 4.38
CA LEU A 304 5.98 -6.18 3.40
C LEU A 304 6.01 -5.45 2.07
N TYR A 305 4.91 -4.79 1.70
CA TYR A 305 4.71 -4.14 0.42
C TYR A 305 5.74 -3.01 0.21
N LEU A 306 6.56 -3.14 -0.83
CA LEU A 306 7.58 -2.16 -1.20
C LEU A 306 7.35 -1.67 -2.63
N ARG A 307 7.18 -0.35 -2.78
CA ARG A 307 7.29 0.37 -4.05
C ARG A 307 8.69 0.98 -4.11
N LEU A 308 9.58 0.29 -4.81
CA LEU A 308 11.00 0.64 -4.82
C LEU A 308 11.27 2.04 -5.35
N SER A 309 10.54 2.47 -6.37
CA SER A 309 10.66 3.80 -6.98
C SER A 309 10.52 4.88 -5.89
N LEU A 310 9.43 4.86 -5.12
CA LEU A 310 9.16 5.85 -4.08
C LEU A 310 9.98 5.63 -2.80
N ALA A 311 10.22 4.38 -2.40
CA ALA A 311 10.99 4.06 -1.20
C ALA A 311 12.41 4.63 -1.24
N GLY A 312 13.05 4.66 -2.42
CA GLY A 312 14.39 5.23 -2.59
C GLY A 312 14.45 6.75 -2.35
N ALA A 313 13.35 7.47 -2.54
CA ALA A 313 13.26 8.91 -2.30
C ALA A 313 12.81 9.27 -0.88
N MET A 314 12.41 8.28 -0.07
CA MET A 314 11.92 8.54 1.28
C MET A 314 13.05 8.98 2.22
N PRO A 315 12.84 10.01 3.05
CA PRO A 315 13.81 10.41 4.05
C PRO A 315 13.94 9.37 5.17
N GLY A 316 15.15 9.30 5.73
CA GLY A 316 15.39 8.56 6.97
C GLY A 316 14.57 9.10 8.15
N VAL A 317 14.55 8.36 9.25
CA VAL A 317 13.96 8.87 10.50
C VAL A 317 14.94 9.87 11.12
N LEU A 318 14.48 11.10 11.32
CA LEU A 318 15.26 12.13 12.02
C LEU A 318 15.68 11.61 13.41
N PRO A 319 16.90 11.91 13.90
CA PRO A 319 17.36 11.42 15.21
C PRO A 319 16.37 11.68 16.35
N ALA A 320 15.81 12.89 16.40
CA ALA A 320 14.81 13.29 17.38
C ALA A 320 13.49 12.49 17.30
N MET A 321 13.22 11.81 16.18
CA MET A 321 12.00 11.02 15.94
C MET A 321 12.23 9.51 15.99
N ARG A 322 13.43 9.04 16.31
CA ARG A 322 13.69 7.60 16.42
C ARG A 322 12.88 7.02 17.57
N ALA A 323 12.33 5.83 17.38
CA ALA A 323 11.63 5.12 18.44
C ALA A 323 12.62 4.73 19.55
N MET A 324 12.13 4.67 20.78
CA MET A 324 12.86 4.11 21.91
C MET A 324 13.29 2.67 21.60
N LYS A 325 14.52 2.33 22.00
CA LYS A 325 14.91 0.92 22.10
C LYS A 325 14.05 0.27 23.18
N HIS A 326 13.73 -1.00 22.99
CA HIS A 326 12.93 -1.75 23.94
C HIS A 326 13.55 -3.12 24.20
N GLU A 327 13.28 -3.65 25.38
CA GLU A 327 13.69 -4.99 25.80
C GLU A 327 12.47 -5.71 26.36
N ARG A 328 12.33 -7.00 26.03
CA ARG A 328 11.30 -7.85 26.61
C ARG A 328 11.89 -8.61 27.80
N GLN A 329 11.27 -8.49 28.97
CA GLN A 329 11.60 -9.25 30.17
C GLN A 329 10.35 -9.99 30.65
N GLY A 330 10.26 -11.28 30.33
CA GLY A 330 9.02 -12.05 30.51
C GLY A 330 7.89 -11.48 29.63
N ASP A 331 6.74 -11.24 30.24
CA ASP A 331 5.56 -10.66 29.55
C ASP A 331 5.57 -9.13 29.51
N GLN A 332 6.57 -8.48 30.13
CA GLN A 332 6.66 -7.02 30.19
C GLN A 332 7.66 -6.48 29.16
N MET A 333 7.25 -5.41 28.47
CA MET A 333 8.12 -4.59 27.63
C MET A 333 8.68 -3.42 28.45
N TRP A 334 9.98 -3.19 28.34
CA TRP A 334 10.66 -2.07 28.97
C TRP A 334 11.20 -1.10 27.93
N THR A 335 11.03 0.20 28.19
CA THR A 335 11.58 1.30 27.39
C THR A 335 12.32 2.29 28.31
N PRO A 336 13.34 3.00 27.81
CA PRO A 336 13.95 4.11 28.54
C PRO A 336 12.94 5.21 28.87
N ALA A 337 13.29 6.08 29.81
CA ALA A 337 12.47 7.24 30.16
C ALA A 337 12.37 8.24 28.98
N PRO A 338 11.22 8.93 28.81
CA PRO A 338 11.08 9.97 27.81
C PRO A 338 12.03 11.15 28.07
N GLU A 339 12.64 11.68 27.01
CA GLU A 339 13.65 12.74 27.05
C GLU A 339 13.30 13.87 26.06
N LEU A 340 13.51 15.13 26.47
CA LEU A 340 13.31 16.30 25.60
C LEU A 340 14.29 16.29 24.43
N GLY A 341 13.79 16.60 23.23
CA GLY A 341 14.56 16.55 21.98
C GLY A 341 14.69 15.15 21.37
N SER A 342 14.13 14.13 22.01
CA SER A 342 14.21 12.72 21.60
C SER A 342 12.82 12.08 21.51
N TYR A 343 12.69 10.98 20.78
CA TYR A 343 11.45 10.18 20.69
C TYR A 343 10.19 10.98 20.30
N GLY A 344 10.36 12.06 19.55
CA GLY A 344 9.30 12.99 19.14
C GLY A 344 8.78 13.91 20.24
N ILE A 345 9.48 13.98 21.37
CA ILE A 345 9.16 14.85 22.50
C ILE A 345 9.97 16.12 22.35
N LEU A 346 9.36 17.20 21.89
CA LEU A 346 10.11 18.36 21.40
C LEU A 346 10.22 19.47 22.42
N ASP A 347 9.30 19.51 23.38
CA ASP A 347 9.30 20.46 24.50
C ASP A 347 8.62 19.89 25.74
N GLU A 348 8.53 20.72 26.78
CA GLU A 348 7.93 20.37 28.07
C GLU A 348 6.45 20.02 27.97
N GLU A 349 5.71 20.59 27.01
CA GLU A 349 4.29 20.28 26.80
C GLU A 349 4.13 18.84 26.31
N ASP A 350 4.96 18.43 25.35
CA ASP A 350 5.00 17.05 24.86
C ASP A 350 5.36 16.07 25.97
N LEU A 351 6.36 16.40 26.79
CA LEU A 351 6.78 15.54 27.88
C LEU A 351 5.69 15.40 28.95
N ALA A 352 4.99 16.48 29.27
CA ALA A 352 3.86 16.46 30.20
C ALA A 352 2.68 15.64 29.65
N ALA A 353 2.38 15.79 28.35
CA ALA A 353 1.35 15.02 27.68
C ALA A 353 1.68 13.52 27.69
N TRP A 354 2.91 13.14 27.35
CA TRP A 354 3.41 11.77 27.42
C TRP A 354 3.21 11.16 28.81
N LYS A 355 3.71 11.83 29.85
CA LYS A 355 3.60 11.38 31.25
C LYS A 355 2.13 11.19 31.68
N THR A 356 1.22 11.96 31.09
CA THR A 356 -0.22 11.85 31.37
C THR A 356 -0.81 10.55 30.80
N VAL A 357 -0.35 10.06 29.66
CA VAL A 357 -0.99 8.92 28.97
C VAL A 357 -0.24 7.60 29.07
N ALA A 358 1.09 7.62 29.25
CA ALA A 358 1.94 6.42 29.17
C ALA A 358 1.50 5.29 30.11
N GLY A 359 1.31 5.58 31.42
CA GLY A 359 0.90 4.55 32.38
C GLY A 359 -0.48 3.95 32.08
N ARG A 360 -1.41 4.75 31.54
CA ARG A 360 -2.76 4.30 31.19
C ARG A 360 -2.77 3.40 29.96
N PHE A 361 -1.85 3.63 29.03
CA PHE A 361 -1.66 2.75 27.91
C PHE A 361 -0.97 1.45 28.31
N ALA A 362 -0.01 1.51 29.23
CA ALA A 362 0.58 0.30 29.81
C ALA A 362 -0.49 -0.59 30.46
N ASP A 363 -1.44 0.00 31.20
CA ASP A 363 -2.60 -0.73 31.77
C ASP A 363 -3.49 -1.39 30.70
N LEU A 364 -3.53 -0.85 29.48
CA LEU A 364 -4.25 -1.40 28.34
C LEU A 364 -3.42 -2.42 27.54
N GLY A 365 -2.14 -2.62 27.89
CA GLY A 365 -1.20 -3.48 27.16
C GLY A 365 -0.49 -2.81 25.99
N PHE A 366 -0.31 -1.49 26.06
CA PHE A 366 0.45 -0.73 25.07
C PHE A 366 1.63 -0.01 25.71
N THR A 367 2.83 -0.27 25.19
CA THR A 367 4.04 0.42 25.63
C THR A 367 4.42 1.50 24.61
N LEU A 368 4.37 2.78 25.02
CA LEU A 368 4.70 3.91 24.14
C LEU A 368 6.20 3.95 23.81
N VAL A 369 6.56 4.18 22.54
CA VAL A 369 7.96 4.21 22.09
C VAL A 369 8.38 5.51 21.39
N ARG A 370 7.44 6.32 20.86
CA ARG A 370 7.69 7.72 20.43
C ARG A 370 6.39 8.46 20.18
N GLN A 371 6.43 9.79 20.20
CA GLN A 371 5.37 10.65 19.72
C GLN A 371 5.55 10.85 18.21
N LEU A 372 4.52 10.57 17.43
CA LEU A 372 4.54 10.66 15.97
C LEU A 372 4.13 12.06 15.49
N GLY A 373 3.19 12.68 16.19
CA GLY A 373 2.70 14.00 15.84
C GLY A 373 1.66 14.53 16.82
N MET A 374 1.32 15.79 16.64
CA MET A 374 0.19 16.46 17.30
C MET A 374 -0.89 16.75 16.24
N GLY A 375 -2.05 17.24 16.62
CA GLY A 375 -3.08 17.76 15.71
C GLY A 375 -3.91 18.79 16.46
N GLU A 376 -4.88 19.40 15.79
CA GLU A 376 -5.81 20.36 16.42
C GLU A 376 -6.53 19.74 17.64
N PHE A 377 -6.88 18.45 17.54
CA PHE A 377 -7.74 17.76 18.51
C PHE A 377 -6.98 16.83 19.47
N GLY A 378 -5.71 16.51 19.20
CA GLY A 378 -5.05 15.38 19.84
C GLY A 378 -3.56 15.21 19.57
N ARG A 379 -3.03 14.06 20.01
CA ARG A 379 -1.66 13.61 19.78
C ARG A 379 -1.66 12.17 19.29
N VAL A 380 -0.66 11.81 18.51
CA VAL A 380 -0.48 10.45 18.01
C VAL A 380 0.84 9.89 18.51
N TYR A 381 0.80 8.70 19.08
CA TYR A 381 1.96 7.96 19.58
C TYR A 381 2.17 6.69 18.79
N GLU A 382 3.41 6.25 18.68
CA GLU A 382 3.73 4.88 18.34
C GLU A 382 3.80 4.05 19.61
N ALA A 383 3.23 2.84 19.58
CA ALA A 383 3.28 1.90 20.69
C ALA A 383 3.55 0.47 20.23
N LEU A 384 4.15 -0.29 21.14
CA LEU A 384 4.19 -1.75 21.10
C LEU A 384 2.88 -2.30 21.66
N ASN A 385 2.36 -3.33 21.02
CA ASN A 385 1.19 -4.08 21.45
C ASN A 385 1.65 -5.34 22.17
N ASP A 386 1.41 -5.38 23.49
CA ASP A 386 2.04 -6.37 24.36
C ASP A 386 1.13 -7.57 24.63
N ASN A 387 -0.18 -7.41 24.49
CA ASN A 387 -1.16 -8.40 25.00
C ASN A 387 -2.27 -8.80 24.00
N ASN A 388 -2.36 -8.19 22.81
CA ASN A 388 -3.45 -8.48 21.87
C ASN A 388 -2.95 -9.04 20.53
N SER A 389 -2.96 -10.36 20.38
CA SER A 389 -2.53 -11.04 19.15
C SER A 389 -3.37 -10.72 17.91
N ALA A 390 -4.55 -10.09 18.07
CA ALA A 390 -5.35 -9.63 16.95
C ALA A 390 -4.73 -8.42 16.24
N PHE A 391 -3.94 -7.60 16.95
CA PHE A 391 -3.31 -6.40 16.38
C PHE A 391 -1.87 -6.68 15.93
N PRO A 392 -1.31 -5.84 15.04
CA PRO A 392 0.13 -5.88 14.76
C PRO A 392 0.96 -5.58 16.01
N GLU A 393 2.23 -5.97 15.99
CA GLU A 393 3.19 -5.71 17.08
C GLU A 393 3.37 -4.21 17.35
N ARG A 394 3.33 -3.38 16.30
CA ARG A 394 3.44 -1.92 16.40
C ARG A 394 2.18 -1.25 15.85
N VAL A 395 1.66 -0.29 16.61
CA VAL A 395 0.44 0.44 16.29
C VAL A 395 0.62 1.94 16.50
N ALA A 396 -0.25 2.75 15.89
CA ALA A 396 -0.38 4.16 16.18
C ALA A 396 -1.56 4.38 17.14
N LEU A 397 -1.36 5.18 18.18
CA LEU A 397 -2.38 5.53 19.17
C LEU A 397 -2.72 7.01 19.04
N LYS A 398 -3.86 7.33 18.44
CA LYS A 398 -4.40 8.70 18.41
C LYS A 398 -5.15 8.97 19.70
N VAL A 399 -4.85 10.08 20.36
CA VAL A 399 -5.44 10.49 21.64
C VAL A 399 -6.06 11.86 21.48
N ASP A 400 -7.38 11.93 21.61
CA ASP A 400 -8.13 13.16 21.42
C ASP A 400 -8.71 13.68 22.74
N ARG A 401 -8.73 15.01 22.88
CA ARG A 401 -9.33 15.67 24.04
C ARG A 401 -10.85 15.64 23.93
N ILE A 402 -11.54 15.22 24.99
CA ILE A 402 -13.00 15.31 25.05
C ILE A 402 -13.39 16.78 25.24
N VAL A 403 -13.80 17.44 24.16
CA VAL A 403 -14.37 18.79 24.18
C VAL A 403 -15.89 18.69 24.30
N GLY A 404 -16.48 19.21 25.37
CA GLY A 404 -17.93 19.17 25.59
C GLY A 404 -18.45 17.98 26.42
N LYS A 405 -19.67 17.50 26.12
CA LYS A 405 -20.36 16.46 26.92
C LYS A 405 -19.74 15.08 26.66
N LYS A 406 -19.24 14.43 27.73
CA LYS A 406 -18.59 13.09 27.73
C LYS A 406 -19.31 12.01 26.90
N LYS A 407 -20.66 11.97 26.91
CA LYS A 407 -21.44 10.98 26.16
C LYS A 407 -21.31 11.14 24.64
N LYS A 408 -21.15 12.37 24.15
CA LYS A 408 -21.05 12.67 22.72
C LYS A 408 -19.72 12.18 22.13
N ALA A 409 -18.61 12.43 22.84
CA ALA A 409 -17.28 11.99 22.38
C ALA A 409 -17.10 10.46 22.34
N ILE A 410 -17.79 9.72 23.21
CA ILE A 410 -17.78 8.25 23.16
C ILE A 410 -18.52 7.76 21.91
N LEU A 411 -19.67 8.35 21.61
CA LEU A 411 -20.43 8.02 20.39
C LEU A 411 -19.65 8.37 19.12
N GLU A 412 -18.95 9.50 19.10
CA GLU A 412 -18.07 9.89 17.99
C GLU A 412 -16.92 8.87 17.80
N ALA A 413 -16.35 8.35 18.90
CA ALA A 413 -15.32 7.31 18.82
C ALA A 413 -15.87 5.96 18.31
N GLU A 414 -17.06 5.56 18.76
CA GLU A 414 -17.76 4.34 18.28
C GLU A 414 -18.14 4.46 16.80
N GLU A 415 -18.60 5.63 16.37
CA GLU A 415 -18.92 5.92 14.97
C GLU A 415 -17.68 5.83 14.08
N ALA A 416 -16.54 6.39 14.51
CA ALA A 416 -15.27 6.27 13.79
C ALA A 416 -14.81 4.81 13.63
N ILE A 417 -15.01 3.96 14.65
CA ILE A 417 -14.74 2.52 14.55
C ILE A 417 -15.66 1.85 13.53
N ALA A 418 -16.95 2.18 13.54
CA ALA A 418 -17.91 1.62 12.58
C ALA A 418 -17.62 2.03 11.13
N VAL A 419 -17.21 3.29 10.92
CA VAL A 419 -16.75 3.81 9.62
C VAL A 419 -15.47 3.11 9.20
N GLY A 420 -14.45 3.04 10.07
CA GLY A 420 -13.18 2.43 9.73
C GLY A 420 -13.26 0.91 9.52
N ARG A 421 -14.25 0.21 10.09
CA ARG A 421 -14.57 -1.19 9.73
C ARG A 421 -15.09 -1.31 8.31
N GLN A 422 -15.98 -0.42 7.87
CA GLN A 422 -16.50 -0.42 6.48
C GLN A 422 -15.41 0.00 5.47
N LEU A 423 -14.54 0.94 5.85
CA LEU A 423 -13.41 1.37 5.04
C LEU A 423 -12.24 0.36 5.02
N ALA A 424 -12.27 -0.67 5.87
CA ALA A 424 -11.20 -1.67 5.97
C ALA A 424 -10.90 -2.38 4.64
N ALA A 425 -11.94 -2.51 3.80
CA ALA A 425 -11.87 -3.10 2.47
C ALA A 425 -11.04 -2.27 1.47
N SER A 426 -10.86 -0.96 1.71
CA SER A 426 -9.99 -0.10 0.88
C SER A 426 -8.55 -0.18 1.36
N PRO A 427 -7.63 -0.80 0.60
CA PRO A 427 -6.23 -0.87 0.99
C PRO A 427 -5.53 0.48 1.05
N HIS A 428 -6.06 1.55 0.46
CA HIS A 428 -5.44 2.87 0.55
C HIS A 428 -5.94 3.71 1.72
N VAL A 429 -6.77 3.18 2.61
CA VAL A 429 -7.22 3.86 3.83
C VAL A 429 -6.57 3.20 5.05
N ILE A 430 -6.05 3.97 6.00
CA ILE A 430 -5.49 3.45 7.27
C ILE A 430 -6.48 2.50 7.99
N ARG A 431 -5.98 1.45 8.65
CA ARG A 431 -6.83 0.60 9.50
C ARG A 431 -7.08 1.25 10.86
N ILE A 432 -8.31 1.16 11.34
CA ILE A 432 -8.64 1.25 12.78
C ILE A 432 -8.82 -0.17 13.31
N TYR A 433 -8.08 -0.50 14.36
CA TYR A 433 -8.17 -1.78 15.03
C TYR A 433 -9.14 -1.73 16.21
N ASP A 434 -9.09 -0.63 16.97
CA ASP A 434 -9.89 -0.45 18.17
C ASP A 434 -10.02 1.03 18.55
N GLY A 435 -10.81 1.32 19.56
CA GLY A 435 -10.86 2.63 20.19
C GLY A 435 -11.71 2.64 21.44
N GLY A 436 -11.57 3.69 22.23
CA GLY A 436 -12.32 3.79 23.47
C GLY A 436 -11.97 5.02 24.27
N LYS A 437 -12.11 4.90 25.59
CA LYS A 437 -11.87 5.99 26.53
C LYS A 437 -10.75 5.62 27.50
N LEU A 438 -9.81 6.55 27.68
CA LEU A 438 -8.76 6.39 28.71
C LEU A 438 -9.34 6.57 30.12
N SER A 439 -8.92 5.70 31.03
CA SER A 439 -9.35 5.68 32.43
C SER A 439 -8.82 6.91 33.19
N GLY A 440 -9.65 7.49 34.07
CA GLY A 440 -9.25 8.63 34.91
C GLY A 440 -8.97 9.97 34.21
N VAL A 441 -8.98 10.03 32.87
CA VAL A 441 -8.78 11.27 32.10
C VAL A 441 -9.94 11.52 31.14
N ARG A 442 -10.04 12.77 30.64
CA ARG A 442 -11.05 13.17 29.65
C ARG A 442 -10.52 13.02 28.22
N PHE A 443 -9.96 11.85 27.91
CA PHE A 443 -9.43 11.54 26.59
C PHE A 443 -10.10 10.29 26.00
N THR A 444 -10.36 10.33 24.70
CA THR A 444 -10.63 9.14 23.88
C THR A 444 -9.35 8.71 23.18
N TYR A 445 -9.30 7.46 22.73
CA TYR A 445 -8.19 6.95 21.94
C TYR A 445 -8.66 6.06 20.80
N HIS A 446 -7.86 6.01 19.74
CA HIS A 446 -8.00 5.08 18.62
C HIS A 446 -6.70 4.31 18.44
N VAL A 447 -6.81 2.99 18.27
CA VAL A 447 -5.71 2.11 17.89
C VAL A 447 -5.74 1.96 16.38
N LEU A 448 -4.70 2.47 15.72
CA LEU A 448 -4.61 2.61 14.28
C LEU A 448 -3.41 1.83 13.72
N GLN A 449 -3.45 1.54 12.43
CA GLN A 449 -2.28 1.08 11.70
C GLN A 449 -1.14 2.10 11.81
N LEU A 450 0.05 1.63 12.16
CA LEU A 450 1.26 2.46 12.09
C LEU A 450 1.69 2.64 10.64
N ILE A 451 1.77 3.89 10.19
CA ILE A 451 2.41 4.24 8.92
C ILE A 451 3.81 4.76 9.22
N ASP A 452 4.82 3.94 8.93
CA ASP A 452 6.22 4.32 9.12
C ASP A 452 6.69 5.26 8.00
N GLY A 453 6.32 6.53 8.10
CA GLY A 453 6.59 7.53 7.07
C GLY A 453 6.15 8.93 7.48
N ASP A 454 5.73 9.74 6.51
CA ASP A 454 5.31 11.12 6.75
C ASP A 454 4.14 11.51 5.84
N THR A 455 3.50 12.64 6.12
CA THR A 455 2.45 13.23 5.28
C THR A 455 3.00 13.69 3.94
N LEU A 456 2.16 13.66 2.90
CA LEU A 456 2.58 14.06 1.57
C LEU A 456 2.99 15.54 1.53
N ASP A 457 2.34 16.41 2.30
CA ASP A 457 2.73 17.83 2.43
C ASP A 457 4.16 18.01 2.94
N ASN A 458 4.54 17.28 4.00
CA ASN A 458 5.91 17.30 4.51
C ASN A 458 6.91 16.79 3.45
N LEU A 459 6.55 15.71 2.74
CA LEU A 459 7.42 15.10 1.75
C LEU A 459 7.63 15.98 0.50
N VAL A 460 6.59 16.69 0.05
CA VAL A 460 6.69 17.64 -1.09
C VAL A 460 7.13 19.05 -0.67
N GLY A 461 7.35 19.29 0.63
CA GLY A 461 7.85 20.56 1.15
C GLY A 461 6.82 21.70 1.17
N VAL A 462 5.53 21.38 1.23
CA VAL A 462 4.44 22.35 1.34
C VAL A 462 4.27 22.75 2.81
N THR A 463 4.47 24.03 3.17
CA THR A 463 4.45 24.48 4.57
C THR A 463 3.45 25.62 4.87
N GLY A 464 2.27 25.60 4.23
CA GLY A 464 1.20 26.59 4.46
C GLY A 464 0.21 26.31 5.60
N ARG A 465 -0.76 27.22 5.77
CA ARG A 465 -1.99 27.07 6.60
C ARG A 465 -2.88 26.06 5.90
N GLU A 466 -3.29 25.03 6.62
CA GLU A 466 -4.29 24.11 6.08
C GLU A 466 -5.68 24.75 6.16
N HIS A 467 -6.54 24.43 5.20
CA HIS A 467 -7.97 24.69 5.37
C HIS A 467 -8.52 23.77 6.47
N ALA A 468 -9.60 24.18 7.12
CA ALA A 468 -10.28 23.32 8.07
C ALA A 468 -11.01 22.17 7.34
N SER A 469 -11.24 21.08 8.06
CA SER A 469 -12.09 19.99 7.57
C SER A 469 -13.53 20.47 7.43
N VAL A 470 -14.26 19.87 6.50
CA VAL A 470 -15.72 20.05 6.41
C VAL A 470 -16.37 19.51 7.70
N SER A 471 -17.26 20.31 8.31
CA SER A 471 -17.79 20.07 9.67
C SER A 471 -18.51 18.73 9.83
N ARG A 472 -18.49 18.18 11.06
CA ARG A 472 -19.14 16.92 11.44
C ARG A 472 -20.54 17.09 12.08
N PRO A 473 -21.50 16.17 11.79
CA PRO A 473 -21.55 15.37 10.57
C PRO A 473 -21.90 16.28 9.38
N PRO A 474 -21.42 16.00 8.16
CA PRO A 474 -21.95 16.67 6.98
C PRO A 474 -23.44 16.34 6.90
N SER A 475 -24.30 17.34 6.94
CA SER A 475 -25.72 17.13 6.66
C SER A 475 -25.86 16.62 5.23
N ALA A 476 -26.72 15.62 5.00
CA ALA A 476 -27.05 15.17 3.65
C ALA A 476 -27.31 16.37 2.74
N ARG A 477 -26.57 16.47 1.63
CA ARG A 477 -26.53 17.70 0.84
C ARG A 477 -27.79 17.83 -0.02
N GLY A 478 -28.55 18.90 0.20
CA GLY A 478 -29.77 19.19 -0.56
C GLY A 478 -29.47 19.62 -2.01
N SER A 479 -28.40 20.40 -2.20
CA SER A 479 -28.06 21.02 -3.48
C SER A 479 -26.55 21.09 -3.76
N GLU A 480 -26.19 21.33 -5.02
CA GLU A 480 -24.81 21.64 -5.45
C GLU A 480 -24.30 22.95 -4.81
N MET A 481 -25.20 23.91 -4.58
CA MET A 481 -24.91 25.16 -3.88
C MET A 481 -24.46 24.90 -2.42
N ASP A 482 -25.10 23.95 -1.73
CA ASP A 482 -24.73 23.61 -0.36
C ASP A 482 -23.29 23.07 -0.29
N ALA A 483 -22.92 22.19 -1.22
CA ALA A 483 -21.55 21.66 -1.31
C ALA A 483 -20.52 22.78 -1.58
N GLN A 484 -20.85 23.72 -2.48
CA GLN A 484 -19.98 24.86 -2.79
C GLN A 484 -19.83 25.83 -1.62
N LEU A 485 -20.92 26.12 -0.89
CA LEU A 485 -20.89 26.98 0.30
C LEU A 485 -20.12 26.33 1.45
N GLU A 486 -20.26 25.02 1.63
CA GLU A 486 -19.53 24.25 2.64
C GLU A 486 -18.03 24.20 2.33
N PHE A 487 -17.66 23.91 1.08
CA PHE A 487 -16.28 24.05 0.61
C PHE A 487 -15.75 25.47 0.87
N ALA A 488 -16.52 26.50 0.54
CA ALA A 488 -16.14 27.88 0.79
C ALA A 488 -15.90 28.19 2.27
N ARG A 489 -16.74 27.66 3.15
CA ARG A 489 -16.58 27.83 4.60
C ARG A 489 -15.33 27.14 5.11
N ALA A 490 -15.15 25.85 4.77
CA ALA A 490 -14.01 25.04 5.19
C ALA A 490 -12.67 25.71 4.83
N VAL A 491 -12.65 26.33 3.65
CA VAL A 491 -11.49 27.00 3.11
C VAL A 491 -11.27 28.43 3.64
N ASP A 492 -12.34 29.16 3.97
CA ASP A 492 -12.23 30.46 4.64
C ASP A 492 -11.87 30.32 6.13
N SER A 493 -12.23 29.20 6.78
CA SER A 493 -11.80 28.89 8.15
C SER A 493 -10.32 28.49 8.18
N ARG A 494 -9.46 29.48 8.42
CA ARG A 494 -8.00 29.32 8.53
C ARG A 494 -7.63 28.75 9.90
N GLY A 495 -7.54 27.42 10.01
CA GLY A 495 -6.90 26.77 11.16
C GLY A 495 -5.38 26.98 11.10
N SER A 496 -4.78 27.53 12.16
CA SER A 496 -3.32 27.70 12.22
C SER A 496 -2.64 26.44 12.74
N GLU A 497 -2.32 25.47 11.88
CA GLU A 497 -1.36 24.42 12.21
C GLU A 497 0.08 24.93 12.06
N MET A 498 0.44 25.99 12.79
CA MET A 498 1.83 26.52 12.78
C MET A 498 2.84 25.51 13.32
N TRP A 499 2.39 24.54 14.14
CA TRP A 499 3.27 23.58 14.81
C TRP A 499 3.86 22.54 13.83
N ARG A 500 3.14 22.10 12.78
CA ARG A 500 3.71 21.22 11.72
C ARG A 500 4.92 21.83 11.04
N ARG A 501 4.93 23.17 10.90
CA ARG A 501 5.94 23.91 10.12
C ARG A 501 7.26 24.11 10.83
N GLN A 502 7.26 24.06 12.15
CA GLN A 502 8.39 24.59 12.93
C GLN A 502 9.36 23.53 13.42
N ARG A 503 9.06 22.23 13.32
CA ARG A 503 9.91 21.28 14.03
C ARG A 503 10.56 20.14 13.26
N LEU A 504 9.96 19.48 12.27
CA LEU A 504 10.56 18.21 11.78
C LEU A 504 10.20 17.79 10.34
N ALA A 505 9.87 18.72 9.44
CA ALA A 505 9.60 18.35 8.05
C ALA A 505 10.86 17.78 7.38
N ALA A 506 10.77 16.54 6.90
CA ALA A 506 11.79 15.91 6.08
C ALA A 506 11.21 15.72 4.66
N PRO A 507 11.54 16.58 3.69
CA PRO A 507 11.10 16.37 2.32
C PRO A 507 11.74 15.11 1.73
N PHE A 508 11.29 14.69 0.55
CA PHE A 508 11.97 13.66 -0.22
C PHE A 508 13.47 13.94 -0.35
N THR A 509 14.29 12.89 -0.24
CA THR A 509 15.75 12.96 -0.31
C THR A 509 16.26 13.35 -1.69
N GLN A 510 15.42 13.17 -2.71
CA GLN A 510 15.63 13.59 -4.08
C GLN A 510 14.31 14.10 -4.64
N ALA A 511 14.36 14.90 -5.70
CA ALA A 511 13.15 15.27 -6.40
C ALA A 511 12.59 14.08 -7.20
N LEU A 512 11.26 14.08 -7.37
CA LEU A 512 10.57 12.93 -7.96
C LEU A 512 10.66 12.97 -9.49
N SER A 513 10.95 11.81 -10.08
CA SER A 513 10.88 11.65 -11.53
C SER A 513 9.42 11.60 -12.01
N PRO A 514 9.16 11.73 -13.33
CA PRO A 514 7.80 11.74 -13.86
C PRO A 514 7.05 10.45 -13.50
N ALA A 515 7.73 9.30 -13.57
CA ALA A 515 7.21 8.01 -13.17
C ALA A 515 6.72 7.97 -11.72
N MET A 516 7.54 8.47 -10.79
CA MET A 516 7.23 8.51 -9.36
C MET A 516 6.03 9.43 -9.06
N VAL A 517 5.91 10.55 -9.78
CA VAL A 517 4.75 11.43 -9.62
C VAL A 517 3.49 10.80 -10.19
N LEU A 518 3.55 10.14 -11.35
CA LEU A 518 2.41 9.38 -11.88
C LEU A 518 2.00 8.24 -10.93
N ASP A 519 2.94 7.61 -10.22
CA ASP A 519 2.65 6.63 -9.16
C ASP A 519 1.89 7.23 -7.98
N LEU A 520 2.31 8.39 -7.50
CA LEU A 520 1.61 9.11 -6.43
C LEU A 520 0.21 9.52 -6.88
N LEU A 521 0.09 10.11 -8.08
CA LEU A 521 -1.20 10.47 -8.69
C LEU A 521 -2.12 9.25 -8.77
N THR A 522 -1.61 8.13 -9.29
CA THR A 522 -2.36 6.87 -9.39
C THR A 522 -2.88 6.43 -8.03
N SER A 523 -2.05 6.50 -6.98
CA SER A 523 -2.44 6.10 -5.62
C SER A 523 -3.52 7.00 -5.03
N VAL A 524 -3.43 8.32 -5.25
CA VAL A 524 -4.44 9.28 -4.79
C VAL A 524 -5.78 9.05 -5.49
N LEU A 525 -5.77 8.83 -6.80
CA LEU A 525 -6.99 8.60 -7.57
C LEU A 525 -7.65 7.26 -7.22
N LEU A 526 -6.86 6.19 -7.09
CA LEU A 526 -7.36 4.87 -6.68
C LEU A 526 -7.93 4.88 -5.27
N TRP A 527 -7.28 5.56 -4.33
CA TRP A 527 -7.82 5.77 -2.99
C TRP A 527 -9.20 6.43 -3.03
N LEU A 528 -9.35 7.52 -3.78
CA LEU A 528 -10.63 8.22 -3.87
C LEU A 528 -11.70 7.36 -4.54
N GLU A 529 -11.36 6.66 -5.62
CA GLU A 529 -12.26 5.72 -6.30
C GLU A 529 -12.75 4.62 -5.35
N GLU A 530 -11.85 3.99 -4.60
CA GLU A 530 -12.19 2.92 -3.66
C GLU A 530 -13.11 3.40 -2.53
N VAL A 531 -12.79 4.55 -1.93
CA VAL A 531 -13.62 5.17 -0.88
C VAL A 531 -15.03 5.42 -1.39
N HIS A 532 -15.15 5.91 -2.62
CA HIS A 532 -16.43 6.15 -3.29
C HIS A 532 -17.20 4.87 -3.62
N GLN A 533 -16.49 3.77 -3.95
CA GLN A 533 -17.06 2.46 -4.24
C GLN A 533 -17.61 1.78 -2.98
N VAL A 534 -16.94 1.92 -1.84
CA VAL A 534 -17.45 1.43 -0.54
C VAL A 534 -18.55 2.32 0.06
N GLY A 535 -18.96 3.36 -0.67
CA GLY A 535 -20.11 4.19 -0.32
C GLY A 535 -19.81 5.34 0.62
N PHE A 536 -18.56 5.81 0.68
CA PHE A 536 -18.13 6.95 1.49
C PHE A 536 -17.62 8.11 0.64
N ALA A 537 -17.58 9.30 1.23
CA ALA A 537 -16.87 10.48 0.75
C ALA A 537 -15.86 10.88 1.82
N ASN A 538 -14.73 11.45 1.40
CA ASN A 538 -13.69 11.86 2.35
C ASN A 538 -14.05 13.19 3.02
N ASN A 539 -14.57 14.17 2.27
CA ASN A 539 -14.86 15.54 2.70
C ASN A 539 -13.67 16.39 3.19
N ASP A 540 -12.47 15.84 3.34
CA ASP A 540 -11.25 16.57 3.71
C ASP A 540 -10.03 16.03 2.95
N LEU A 541 -10.20 15.90 1.62
CA LEU A 541 -9.11 15.47 0.75
C LEU A 541 -8.03 16.56 0.71
N LYS A 542 -6.86 16.25 1.27
CA LYS A 542 -5.67 17.10 1.22
C LYS A 542 -4.41 16.26 1.38
N ASN A 543 -3.29 16.80 0.93
CA ASN A 543 -1.99 16.13 1.02
C ASN A 543 -1.58 15.85 2.48
N GLY A 544 -1.92 16.73 3.43
CA GLY A 544 -1.73 16.52 4.86
C GLY A 544 -2.51 15.34 5.47
N ASN A 545 -3.57 14.88 4.79
CA ASN A 545 -4.36 13.70 5.19
C ASN A 545 -3.95 12.43 4.42
N LEU A 546 -2.89 12.51 3.63
CA LEU A 546 -2.26 11.40 2.93
C LEU A 546 -0.88 11.16 3.55
N MET A 547 -0.67 10.00 4.15
CA MET A 547 0.66 9.58 4.58
C MET A 547 1.25 8.61 3.59
N MET A 548 2.56 8.69 3.38
CA MET A 548 3.31 7.68 2.65
C MET A 548 4.32 7.01 3.56
N SER A 549 4.29 5.68 3.60
CA SER A 549 5.29 4.86 4.30
C SER A 549 6.66 4.96 3.61
N ARG A 550 7.73 4.67 4.36
CA ARG A 550 9.10 4.57 3.84
C ARG A 550 9.27 3.48 2.78
N ARG A 551 8.32 2.54 2.70
CA ARG A 551 8.24 1.54 1.63
C ARG A 551 7.48 2.05 0.40
N GLY A 552 7.09 3.32 0.36
CA GLY A 552 6.45 3.97 -0.79
C GLY A 552 4.94 3.74 -0.91
N GLN A 553 4.28 3.27 0.15
CA GLN A 553 2.84 3.02 0.15
C GLN A 553 2.07 4.23 0.68
N LEU A 554 1.10 4.73 -0.09
CA LEU A 554 0.26 5.86 0.27
C LEU A 554 -1.03 5.39 0.97
N LYS A 555 -1.44 6.12 2.02
CA LYS A 555 -2.63 5.85 2.83
C LYS A 555 -3.34 7.14 3.21
N GLY A 556 -4.66 7.20 3.06
CA GLY A 556 -5.50 8.21 3.71
C GLY A 556 -5.62 7.93 5.21
N ILE A 557 -5.37 8.94 6.05
CA ILE A 557 -5.20 8.74 7.50
C ILE A 557 -6.28 9.38 8.38
N ASP A 558 -6.96 10.42 7.91
CA ASP A 558 -7.96 11.12 8.72
C ASP A 558 -9.33 10.45 8.59
N LEU A 559 -9.55 9.37 9.35
CA LEU A 559 -10.83 8.65 9.36
C LEU A 559 -11.98 9.54 9.82
N ASP A 560 -11.68 10.69 10.44
CA ASP A 560 -12.71 11.52 10.99
C ASP A 560 -13.51 12.28 9.93
N SER A 561 -12.92 12.56 8.78
CA SER A 561 -13.57 13.31 7.71
C SER A 561 -14.63 12.50 6.93
N TYR A 562 -14.51 11.16 6.97
CA TYR A 562 -15.30 10.29 6.12
C TYR A 562 -16.78 10.30 6.50
N SER A 563 -17.65 10.40 5.50
CA SER A 563 -19.11 10.30 5.67
C SER A 563 -19.72 9.33 4.68
N LYS A 564 -20.80 8.66 5.09
CA LYS A 564 -21.58 7.83 4.17
C LYS A 564 -22.16 8.69 3.05
N THR A 565 -22.14 8.16 1.83
CA THR A 565 -22.71 8.80 0.65
C THR A 565 -24.13 8.28 0.41
N HIS A 566 -25.06 9.21 0.16
CA HIS A 566 -26.45 8.92 -0.16
C HIS A 566 -26.79 9.37 -1.59
N SER A 567 -26.03 10.33 -2.11
CA SER A 567 -26.17 10.86 -3.46
C SER A 567 -24.79 11.20 -4.04
N PRO A 568 -24.68 11.38 -5.36
CA PRO A 568 -23.43 11.83 -5.96
C PRO A 568 -22.97 13.22 -5.48
N LYS A 569 -23.89 14.03 -4.95
CA LYS A 569 -23.58 15.35 -4.38
C LYS A 569 -22.68 15.24 -3.14
N ASP A 570 -22.75 14.11 -2.44
CA ASP A 570 -21.98 13.90 -1.23
C ASP A 570 -20.47 13.76 -1.50
N LYS A 571 -20.09 13.55 -2.77
CA LYS A 571 -18.71 13.39 -3.25
C LYS A 571 -18.13 14.68 -3.85
N MET A 572 -18.91 15.76 -3.94
CA MET A 572 -18.52 16.96 -4.69
C MET A 572 -17.33 17.68 -4.06
N THR A 573 -17.27 17.76 -2.74
CA THR A 573 -16.15 18.35 -1.99
C THR A 573 -14.84 17.63 -2.30
N ASP A 574 -14.85 16.30 -2.37
CA ASP A 574 -13.66 15.50 -2.73
C ASP A 574 -13.09 15.90 -4.08
N PHE A 575 -13.93 16.10 -5.09
CA PHE A 575 -13.49 16.51 -6.43
C PHE A 575 -13.06 17.98 -6.50
N MET A 576 -13.65 18.86 -5.68
CA MET A 576 -13.13 20.25 -5.58
C MET A 576 -11.70 20.24 -5.03
N PHE A 577 -11.47 19.50 -3.95
CA PHE A 577 -10.16 19.38 -3.34
C PHE A 577 -9.16 18.62 -4.22
N LEU A 578 -9.60 17.59 -4.94
CA LEU A 578 -8.74 16.80 -5.82
C LEU A 578 -8.04 17.68 -6.85
N ALA A 579 -8.76 18.62 -7.48
CA ALA A 579 -8.16 19.54 -8.45
C ALA A 579 -6.97 20.32 -7.86
N VAL A 580 -7.09 20.76 -6.60
CA VAL A 580 -6.04 21.51 -5.91
C VAL A 580 -4.87 20.60 -5.54
N SER A 581 -5.15 19.42 -4.98
CA SER A 581 -4.12 18.43 -4.63
C SER A 581 -3.30 17.98 -5.84
N LEU A 582 -3.95 17.74 -6.99
CA LEU A 582 -3.26 17.32 -8.22
C LEU A 582 -2.29 18.40 -8.71
N ILE A 583 -2.70 19.67 -8.69
CA ILE A 583 -1.83 20.77 -9.10
C ILE A 583 -0.67 20.95 -8.14
N LEU A 584 -0.91 20.90 -6.83
CA LEU A 584 0.17 20.96 -5.85
C LEU A 584 1.19 19.86 -6.10
N LEU A 585 0.72 18.63 -6.31
CA LEU A 585 1.59 17.48 -6.53
C LEU A 585 2.41 17.65 -7.82
N VAL A 586 1.74 18.00 -8.92
CA VAL A 586 2.38 18.14 -10.25
C VAL A 586 3.48 19.18 -10.27
N PHE A 587 3.33 20.29 -9.55
CA PHE A 587 4.29 21.39 -9.64
C PHE A 587 5.26 21.50 -8.44
N ASN A 588 5.01 20.87 -7.29
CA ASN A 588 5.93 20.92 -6.14
C ASN A 588 6.80 19.65 -6.01
N ALA A 589 6.32 18.50 -6.48
CA ALA A 589 7.07 17.25 -6.38
C ALA A 589 8.31 17.11 -7.30
N PRO A 590 8.31 17.62 -8.55
CA PRO A 590 9.38 17.30 -9.51
C PRO A 590 10.68 18.12 -9.37
N ILE A 591 11.68 17.77 -10.19
CA ILE A 591 13.09 18.18 -10.13
C ILE A 591 13.35 19.67 -10.43
N THR A 592 12.60 20.28 -11.32
CA THR A 592 12.98 21.59 -11.85
C THR A 592 12.32 22.73 -11.09
N ASP A 593 13.16 23.63 -10.57
CA ASP A 593 12.79 25.00 -10.21
C ASP A 593 11.76 25.10 -9.05
N ARG A 594 12.05 24.42 -7.93
CA ARG A 594 11.27 24.51 -6.67
C ARG A 594 11.11 25.94 -6.15
N ASP A 595 11.92 26.89 -6.64
CA ASP A 595 11.84 28.31 -6.32
C ASP A 595 10.76 29.08 -7.10
N ARG A 596 10.13 28.50 -8.14
CA ARG A 596 9.08 29.18 -8.92
C ARG A 596 7.87 29.53 -8.06
N ARG A 597 7.54 30.81 -7.99
CA ARG A 597 6.16 31.24 -7.66
C ARG A 597 5.29 30.89 -8.85
N VAL A 598 4.52 29.82 -8.74
CA VAL A 598 3.53 29.47 -9.75
C VAL A 598 2.26 30.25 -9.42
N PRO A 599 1.66 30.98 -10.38
CA PRO A 599 0.40 31.70 -10.15
C PRO A 599 -0.77 30.71 -10.16
N TRP A 600 -0.85 29.88 -9.13
CA TRP A 600 -1.78 28.74 -9.02
C TRP A 600 -3.23 29.11 -9.31
N GLU A 601 -3.64 30.29 -8.84
CA GLU A 601 -4.97 30.86 -9.03
C GLU A 601 -5.34 30.93 -10.52
N GLU A 602 -4.41 31.40 -11.35
CA GLU A 602 -4.63 31.55 -12.79
C GLU A 602 -4.67 30.20 -13.51
N LEU A 603 -3.94 29.21 -12.99
CA LEU A 603 -3.87 27.87 -13.56
C LEU A 603 -5.16 27.10 -13.33
N ILE A 604 -5.73 27.18 -12.13
CA ILE A 604 -6.99 26.47 -11.89
C ILE A 604 -8.12 27.11 -12.68
N GLU A 605 -8.10 28.43 -12.83
CA GLU A 605 -9.20 29.18 -13.41
C GLU A 605 -9.39 29.01 -14.91
N SER A 606 -8.30 28.79 -15.66
CA SER A 606 -8.33 28.67 -17.12
C SER A 606 -7.63 27.41 -17.60
N GLU A 607 -8.36 26.56 -18.32
CA GLU A 607 -7.80 25.40 -19.01
C GLU A 607 -6.63 25.81 -19.92
N GLU A 608 -6.83 26.88 -20.69
CA GLU A 608 -5.82 27.42 -21.59
C GLU A 608 -4.55 27.85 -20.85
N ARG A 609 -4.70 28.50 -19.69
CA ARG A 609 -3.53 28.90 -18.87
C ARG A 609 -2.85 27.71 -18.22
N LEU A 610 -3.60 26.73 -17.71
CA LEU A 610 -3.02 25.49 -17.18
C LEU A 610 -2.20 24.77 -18.25
N ARG A 611 -2.79 24.62 -19.44
CA ARG A 611 -2.16 24.00 -20.60
C ARG A 611 -0.92 24.76 -21.05
N ALA A 612 -1.01 26.08 -21.22
CA ALA A 612 0.11 26.94 -21.58
C ALA A 612 1.23 26.87 -20.53
N ARG A 613 0.87 26.78 -19.24
CA ARG A 613 1.86 26.66 -18.17
C ARG A 613 2.51 25.29 -18.15
N LEU A 614 1.75 24.20 -18.29
CA LEU A 614 2.34 22.87 -18.40
C LEU A 614 3.24 22.79 -19.64
N ALA A 615 2.85 23.40 -20.76
CA ALA A 615 3.67 23.46 -21.97
C ALA A 615 5.01 24.20 -21.77
N THR A 616 5.00 25.31 -21.03
CA THR A 616 6.18 26.20 -20.86
C THR A 616 7.01 25.88 -19.62
N ALA A 617 6.42 25.22 -18.62
CA ALA A 617 7.00 24.96 -17.32
C ALA A 617 6.83 23.48 -16.93
N TRP A 618 6.87 22.59 -17.92
CA TRP A 618 6.80 21.15 -17.71
C TRP A 618 7.90 20.71 -16.75
N PRO A 619 7.55 20.26 -15.53
CA PRO A 619 8.54 20.12 -14.47
C PRO A 619 9.31 18.78 -14.53
N PHE A 620 9.01 17.97 -15.55
CA PHE A 620 9.34 16.55 -15.65
C PHE A 620 10.41 16.22 -16.70
N GLY A 621 10.98 17.22 -17.37
CA GLY A 621 11.98 17.03 -18.43
C GLY A 621 11.38 16.48 -19.73
N ASP A 622 12.24 15.99 -20.63
CA ASP A 622 11.84 15.50 -21.94
C ASP A 622 11.24 14.08 -21.86
N VAL A 623 9.92 14.02 -21.69
CA VAL A 623 9.16 12.76 -21.59
C VAL A 623 9.14 11.96 -22.89
N GLU A 624 9.32 12.62 -24.03
CA GLU A 624 9.38 11.95 -25.32
C GLU A 624 10.70 11.20 -25.44
N ALA A 625 11.82 11.83 -25.08
CA ALA A 625 13.11 11.16 -24.98
C ALA A 625 13.09 10.02 -23.95
N LEU A 626 12.51 10.23 -22.75
CA LEU A 626 12.40 9.20 -21.71
C LEU A 626 11.58 7.99 -22.17
N SER A 627 10.49 8.21 -22.90
CA SER A 627 9.61 7.15 -23.39
C SER A 627 10.03 6.57 -24.75
N GLN A 628 11.08 7.10 -25.38
CA GLN A 628 11.47 6.78 -26.75
C GLN A 628 10.34 7.05 -27.77
N GLY A 629 9.64 8.18 -27.61
CA GLY A 629 8.56 8.62 -28.51
C GLY A 629 7.19 7.99 -28.25
N ARG A 630 7.04 7.08 -27.27
CA ARG A 630 5.77 6.38 -26.98
C ARG A 630 4.75 7.24 -26.22
N VAL A 631 5.23 8.25 -25.50
CA VAL A 631 4.43 9.21 -24.74
C VAL A 631 4.89 10.61 -25.11
N SER A 632 3.99 11.39 -25.69
CA SER A 632 4.26 12.80 -25.98
C SER A 632 4.08 13.65 -24.73
N HIS A 633 4.72 14.82 -24.71
CA HIS A 633 4.43 15.85 -23.71
C HIS A 633 2.95 16.29 -23.73
N GLU A 634 2.34 16.31 -24.91
CA GLU A 634 0.94 16.65 -25.09
C GLU A 634 0.01 15.62 -24.43
N ASP A 635 0.33 14.33 -24.49
CA ASP A 635 -0.46 13.26 -23.88
C ASP A 635 -0.63 13.45 -22.36
N LEU A 636 0.49 13.73 -21.67
CA LEU A 636 0.52 13.93 -20.23
C LEU A 636 -0.11 15.27 -19.84
N THR A 637 0.14 16.33 -20.63
CA THR A 637 -0.51 17.63 -20.43
C THR A 637 -2.02 17.49 -20.53
N ASN A 638 -2.52 16.82 -21.58
CA ASN A 638 -3.94 16.57 -21.75
C ASN A 638 -4.53 15.80 -20.57
N LEU A 639 -3.84 14.77 -20.07
CA LEU A 639 -4.33 14.00 -18.93
C LEU A 639 -4.46 14.88 -17.67
N VAL A 640 -3.42 15.63 -17.32
CA VAL A 640 -3.43 16.48 -16.11
C VAL A 640 -4.50 17.56 -16.24
N VAL A 641 -4.61 18.19 -17.41
CA VAL A 641 -5.63 19.20 -17.69
C VAL A 641 -7.04 18.61 -17.54
N ASP A 642 -7.30 17.45 -18.15
CA ASP A 642 -8.58 16.76 -18.04
C ASP A 642 -8.92 16.41 -16.58
N LEU A 643 -7.96 15.83 -15.85
CA LEU A 643 -8.13 15.48 -14.44
C LEU A 643 -8.53 16.70 -13.61
N VAL A 644 -7.80 17.80 -13.73
CA VAL A 644 -8.07 19.04 -12.99
C VAL A 644 -9.41 19.65 -13.40
N GLN A 645 -9.67 19.82 -14.69
CA GLN A 645 -10.87 20.52 -15.16
C GLN A 645 -12.14 19.71 -14.88
N ARG A 646 -12.16 18.41 -15.15
CA ARG A 646 -13.32 17.55 -14.85
C ARG A 646 -13.60 17.46 -13.36
N SER A 647 -12.55 17.43 -12.55
CA SER A 647 -12.68 17.46 -11.09
C SER A 647 -13.27 18.79 -10.61
N ARG A 648 -12.72 19.92 -11.07
CA ARG A 648 -13.19 21.27 -10.74
C ARG A 648 -14.63 21.53 -11.19
N GLN A 649 -14.99 21.05 -12.38
CA GLN A 649 -16.33 21.20 -12.96
C GLN A 649 -17.32 20.16 -12.42
N LEU A 650 -16.89 19.33 -11.45
CA LEU A 650 -17.70 18.31 -10.79
C LEU A 650 -18.28 17.29 -11.77
N VAL A 651 -17.59 17.08 -12.90
CA VAL A 651 -17.96 16.10 -13.92
C VAL A 651 -17.89 14.71 -13.31
N TYR A 652 -16.87 14.40 -12.49
CA TYR A 652 -16.75 13.08 -11.85
C TYR A 652 -17.86 12.77 -10.85
N ALA A 653 -18.40 13.78 -10.16
CA ALA A 653 -19.59 13.58 -9.31
C ALA A 653 -20.81 13.17 -10.14
N LYS A 654 -20.95 13.71 -11.35
CA LYS A 654 -22.10 13.44 -12.25
C LYS A 654 -21.87 12.20 -13.12
N ARG A 655 -20.62 11.85 -13.37
CA ARG A 655 -20.15 10.81 -14.31
C ARG A 655 -18.98 10.03 -13.71
N PRO A 656 -19.21 9.19 -12.69
CA PRO A 656 -18.16 8.43 -12.01
C PRO A 656 -17.42 7.47 -12.96
N GLU A 657 -18.06 7.03 -14.05
CA GLU A 657 -17.41 6.19 -15.07
C GLU A 657 -16.26 6.91 -15.78
N LEU A 658 -16.34 8.24 -15.95
CA LEU A 658 -15.23 9.02 -16.52
C LEU A 658 -14.03 9.06 -15.58
N PHE A 659 -14.26 9.06 -14.27
CA PHE A 659 -13.17 9.03 -13.29
C PHE A 659 -12.37 7.72 -13.41
N ALA A 660 -13.08 6.59 -13.49
CA ALA A 660 -12.47 5.28 -13.69
C ALA A 660 -11.69 5.20 -15.02
N GLN A 661 -12.21 5.82 -16.08
CA GLN A 661 -11.58 5.90 -17.40
C GLN A 661 -10.30 6.75 -17.37
N ASP A 662 -10.30 7.90 -16.69
CA ASP A 662 -9.10 8.74 -16.59
C ASP A 662 -8.01 8.08 -15.73
N ILE A 663 -8.37 7.31 -14.70
CA ILE A 663 -7.42 6.44 -13.99
C ILE A 663 -6.85 5.38 -14.93
N ALA A 664 -7.69 4.74 -15.77
CA ALA A 664 -7.22 3.75 -16.74
C ALA A 664 -6.27 4.36 -17.77
N ARG A 665 -6.56 5.59 -18.23
CA ARG A 665 -5.70 6.37 -19.12
C ARG A 665 -4.37 6.75 -18.46
N LEU A 666 -4.38 7.15 -17.19
CA LEU A 666 -3.17 7.40 -16.40
C LEU A 666 -2.29 6.15 -16.31
N LEU A 667 -2.89 5.00 -16.00
CA LEU A 667 -2.19 3.72 -15.93
C LEU A 667 -1.59 3.31 -17.28
N ASP A 668 -2.32 3.49 -18.38
CA ASP A 668 -1.81 3.26 -19.74
C ASP A 668 -0.60 4.16 -20.04
N LEU A 669 -0.72 5.47 -19.79
CA LEU A 669 0.35 6.43 -20.00
C LEU A 669 1.59 6.09 -19.18
N LYS A 670 1.41 5.73 -17.92
CA LYS A 670 2.51 5.27 -17.06
C LYS A 670 3.23 4.05 -17.67
N ARG A 671 2.48 3.05 -18.14
CA ARG A 671 3.05 1.83 -18.76
C ARG A 671 3.75 2.12 -20.09
N ARG A 672 3.30 3.11 -20.86
CA ARG A 672 3.98 3.55 -22.08
C ARG A 672 5.21 4.41 -21.78
N LEU A 673 5.20 5.17 -20.70
CA LEU A 673 6.32 5.98 -20.26
C LEU A 673 7.48 5.09 -19.79
N LEU A 674 7.16 4.09 -18.97
CA LEU A 674 8.14 3.20 -18.36
C LEU A 674 8.39 2.00 -19.29
N PHE A 675 9.65 1.76 -19.67
CA PHE A 675 10.03 0.53 -20.38
C PHE A 675 10.05 -0.60 -19.35
N GLU A 676 8.90 -1.18 -19.03
CA GLU A 676 8.80 -2.05 -17.85
C GLU A 676 9.19 -3.48 -18.19
N GLU A 677 10.33 -3.90 -17.65
CA GLU A 677 10.40 -5.23 -17.06
C GLU A 677 9.51 -5.19 -15.82
N PHE A 678 8.27 -5.64 -15.98
CA PHE A 678 7.36 -5.79 -14.85
C PHE A 678 7.87 -6.92 -14.00
N VAL A 679 8.43 -6.59 -12.85
CA VAL A 679 8.80 -7.57 -11.84
C VAL A 679 7.59 -7.61 -10.89
N PHE A 680 7.15 -8.79 -10.46
CA PHE A 680 6.06 -8.94 -9.48
C PHE A 680 6.45 -9.97 -8.44
N ASP A 681 6.78 -9.53 -7.24
CA ASP A 681 6.97 -10.44 -6.11
C ASP A 681 5.63 -10.94 -5.57
#